data_AF-A0A914H7T2-F1
#
_entry.id   AF-A0A914H7T2-F1
#
_cell.length_a   1.000
_cell.length_b   1.000
_cell.length_c   1.000
_cell.angle_alpha   90.00
_cell.angle_beta   90.00
_cell.angle_gamma   90.00
#
_symmetry.space_group_name_H-M   'P 1'
#
loop_
_entity.id
_entity.type
_entity.pdbx_description
1 polymer ?
#
loop_
_entity_poly.entity_id
_entity_poly.type
_entity_poly.pdbx_seq_one_letter_code
_entity_poly.pdbx_strand_id
1 'polypeptide(L)'
;MASSNLFLKAINDIRKEDGVRELGTILAPKGKLSLFYALELARNYQMIGNENTNDKFRYLMKQEKKQQETVSELMRKLELDGNEKKYGIEKLESVQAFWDTAFPGMFRIVAFDVRAGLKPIFKGNGVRKYEVCVIANKGHWDGIKSAKRFFNVRNYCVSCEVSYDRPERHSIACRERCKYCCRDTETPNGFDILKSNITIASTAMGIFRAKFLKERHIPIVSEGGYEKADNQSVIAVKYFEWLAHRDGVKVRHACNGGEVQFGGYKVDCVIGEQKKIIEFQGCAFHGCPRCYRPWTKSPDGKSMEEKLLRTEMKMDNLRELCKSFSVEEVWECDVRAELRRNREMKKFFESVPDKGPINPRDAYGGGRTMPFCLYAQESEEEEISMFDIISLYPAVNYETPYPVGVPKIVKRDEDVLWTEPDDVPYDGLLKVKVISPKKLKYPLLPVHLDDMLLFPNCGKCAKNEKKDFLMLKDVKKCRHSSEERAILGTFTSIELKKALELGYRVIHFYRAYHFEAFDTQLFKGYVRMFLKIKVEASGWPAEVKTEEEKRVFIAIMEEWQKILQDDKLETSEPIMLKDKKTMRVSIKKKEAFVVEHRVSNIILSLWTTSAARIKLYEYMEQVYRTKGCKLLYCDTDSLIFTHPRGVCPLKEGKFLGEMTREYADNEILEFVSGGPKQYSLKLRSKTNGKVWQKTKIRGITQTFNNKIDFEELKSMILEYKEGETMTFHYPGKFGPKRDGRIISEDLAKDYKPVQKKGIIDQEWNVLPFGYF
;
A
#
# COMPACT_ATOMS: atom_id res chain seq x y z
N MET A 1 9.75 -39.35 -27.76
CA MET A 1 10.92 -39.84 -28.51
C MET A 1 12.15 -38.94 -28.40
N ALA A 2 12.03 -37.61 -28.27
CA ALA A 2 13.19 -36.72 -28.06
C ALA A 2 13.84 -36.82 -26.65
N SER A 3 13.05 -37.15 -25.61
CA SER A 3 13.52 -37.29 -24.22
C SER A 3 14.33 -38.56 -23.94
N SER A 4 14.05 -39.66 -24.65
CA SER A 4 14.80 -40.92 -24.54
C SER A 4 16.19 -40.83 -25.17
N ASN A 5 16.36 -40.02 -26.22
CA ASN A 5 17.65 -39.83 -26.90
C ASN A 5 18.64 -38.99 -26.08
N LEU A 6 18.18 -37.97 -25.33
CA LEU A 6 19.04 -37.19 -24.42
C LEU A 6 19.56 -38.04 -23.26
N PHE A 7 18.73 -38.96 -22.76
CA PHE A 7 19.06 -39.85 -21.66
C PHE A 7 20.11 -40.91 -22.03
N LEU A 8 19.95 -41.54 -23.20
CA LEU A 8 20.93 -42.49 -23.74
C LEU A 8 22.26 -41.82 -24.13
N LYS A 9 22.23 -40.55 -24.57
CA LYS A 9 23.43 -39.77 -24.90
C LYS A 9 24.26 -39.47 -23.64
N ALA A 10 23.63 -39.01 -22.55
CA ALA A 10 24.31 -38.79 -21.27
C ALA A 10 24.98 -40.05 -20.70
N ILE A 11 24.41 -41.23 -20.96
CA ILE A 11 24.96 -42.52 -20.51
C ILE A 11 26.10 -43.02 -21.42
N ASN A 12 26.01 -42.77 -22.73
CA ASN A 12 27.10 -43.09 -23.65
C ASN A 12 28.33 -42.20 -23.41
N ASP A 13 28.10 -40.96 -22.99
CA ASP A 13 29.16 -40.02 -22.57
C ASP A 13 29.77 -40.41 -21.20
N ILE A 14 29.09 -41.22 -20.38
CA ILE A 14 29.63 -41.78 -19.12
C ILE A 14 30.51 -43.03 -19.36
N ARG A 15 30.30 -43.75 -20.47
CA ARG A 15 31.02 -45.02 -20.77
C ARG A 15 32.25 -44.85 -21.64
N LYS A 16 32.42 -43.69 -22.27
CA LYS A 16 33.60 -43.35 -23.07
C LYS A 16 34.36 -42.26 -22.34
N GLU A 17 35.66 -42.43 -22.21
CA GLU A 17 36.63 -41.44 -21.72
C GLU A 17 36.95 -41.50 -20.21
N ASP A 18 37.98 -42.30 -19.92
CA ASP A 18 38.92 -42.06 -18.83
C ASP A 18 39.45 -40.62 -18.94
N GLY A 19 38.90 -39.68 -18.16
CA GLY A 19 39.58 -38.40 -17.91
C GLY A 19 38.78 -37.10 -17.87
N VAL A 20 37.45 -37.06 -18.04
CA VAL A 20 36.71 -35.77 -18.03
C VAL A 20 35.52 -35.74 -17.06
N ARG A 21 35.65 -34.86 -16.04
CA ARG A 21 34.64 -34.27 -15.14
C ARG A 21 33.28 -35.00 -15.01
N GLU A 22 33.15 -35.76 -13.92
CA GLU A 22 31.93 -36.37 -13.38
C GLU A 22 30.66 -35.51 -13.62
N LEU A 23 29.78 -35.97 -14.50
CA LEU A 23 28.46 -35.40 -14.75
C LEU A 23 27.52 -35.62 -13.55
N GLY A 24 27.72 -34.84 -12.48
CA GLY A 24 26.74 -34.69 -11.41
C GLY A 24 26.42 -35.94 -10.58
N THR A 25 27.19 -37.02 -10.67
CA THR A 25 27.04 -38.24 -9.86
C THR A 25 28.03 -38.28 -8.69
N ILE A 26 27.72 -39.11 -7.69
CA ILE A 26 28.56 -39.51 -6.56
C ILE A 26 28.67 -41.03 -6.64
N LEU A 27 29.83 -41.53 -7.04
CA LEU A 27 30.03 -42.96 -7.24
C LEU A 27 30.01 -43.70 -5.91
N ALA A 28 29.15 -44.72 -5.81
CA ALA A 28 29.12 -45.60 -4.65
C ALA A 28 30.03 -46.82 -4.86
N PRO A 29 30.59 -47.41 -3.79
CA PRO A 29 31.31 -48.68 -3.88
C PRO A 29 30.47 -49.78 -4.55
N LYS A 30 31.08 -50.53 -5.45
CA LYS A 30 30.44 -51.68 -6.10
C LYS A 30 30.21 -52.79 -5.08
N GLY A 31 28.98 -53.30 -5.00
CA GLY A 31 28.64 -54.39 -4.09
C GLY A 31 27.16 -54.44 -3.75
N LYS A 32 26.77 -55.44 -2.94
CA LYS A 32 25.39 -55.66 -2.52
C LYS A 32 24.79 -54.47 -1.75
N LEU A 33 25.63 -53.67 -1.08
CA LEU A 33 25.23 -52.51 -0.26
C LEU A 33 25.24 -51.16 -1.00
N SER A 34 25.47 -51.16 -2.32
CA SER A 34 25.63 -49.90 -3.08
C SER A 34 24.49 -48.89 -2.89
N LEU A 35 23.25 -49.35 -2.64
CA LEU A 35 22.11 -48.50 -2.30
C LEU A 35 22.37 -47.61 -1.08
N PHE A 36 22.79 -48.21 0.04
CA PHE A 36 22.99 -47.50 1.30
C PHE A 36 24.17 -46.52 1.21
N TYR A 37 25.24 -46.91 0.50
CA TYR A 37 26.34 -46.00 0.19
C TYR A 37 25.86 -44.80 -0.63
N ALA A 38 25.08 -45.03 -1.70
CA ALA A 38 24.56 -43.95 -2.53
C ALA A 38 23.70 -42.96 -1.72
N LEU A 39 22.84 -43.46 -0.83
CA LEU A 39 21.97 -42.64 0.02
C LEU A 39 22.76 -41.81 1.04
N GLU A 40 23.69 -42.43 1.77
CA GLU A 40 24.50 -41.74 2.79
C GLU A 40 25.44 -40.73 2.16
N LEU A 41 26.10 -41.07 1.05
CA LEU A 41 26.98 -40.14 0.34
C LEU A 41 26.20 -38.97 -0.28
N ALA A 42 25.03 -39.22 -0.87
CA ALA A 42 24.17 -38.16 -1.39
C ALA A 42 23.61 -37.26 -0.27
N ARG A 43 23.22 -37.83 0.87
CA ARG A 43 22.79 -37.05 2.05
C ARG A 43 23.91 -36.14 2.56
N ASN A 44 25.11 -36.69 2.76
CA ASN A 44 26.28 -35.93 3.21
C ASN A 44 26.65 -34.81 2.24
N TYR A 45 26.47 -35.02 0.94
CA TYR A 45 26.69 -34.01 -0.08
C TYR A 45 25.69 -32.84 0.03
N GLN A 46 24.40 -33.11 0.28
CA GLN A 46 23.39 -32.05 0.47
C GLN A 46 23.66 -31.19 1.73
N MET A 47 24.43 -31.71 2.69
CA MET A 47 24.80 -31.00 3.91
C MET A 47 26.03 -30.09 3.76
N ILE A 48 26.68 -30.06 2.58
CA ILE A 48 27.82 -29.18 2.32
C ILE A 48 27.37 -27.70 2.39
N GLY A 49 28.05 -26.92 3.22
CA GLY A 49 27.76 -25.49 3.45
C GLY A 49 26.93 -25.20 4.72
N ASN A 50 26.42 -26.22 5.41
CA ASN A 50 25.81 -26.09 6.74
C ASN A 50 26.68 -26.74 7.82
N GLU A 51 26.75 -28.07 7.84
CA GLU A 51 27.51 -28.85 8.85
C GLU A 51 28.79 -29.47 8.27
N ASN A 52 28.85 -29.67 6.94
CA ASN A 52 30.01 -30.24 6.24
C ASN A 52 30.71 -29.20 5.35
N THR A 53 32.05 -29.28 5.27
CA THR A 53 32.85 -28.54 4.29
C THR A 53 33.11 -29.40 3.06
N ASN A 54 33.36 -28.76 1.90
CA ASN A 54 33.75 -29.47 0.68
C ASN A 54 34.98 -30.37 0.91
N ASP A 55 35.93 -29.92 1.74
CA ASP A 55 37.14 -30.69 2.03
C ASP A 55 36.87 -31.89 2.95
N LYS A 56 35.96 -31.75 3.93
CA LYS A 56 35.48 -32.89 4.74
C LYS A 56 34.78 -33.94 3.89
N PHE A 57 33.94 -33.52 2.93
CA PHE A 57 33.28 -34.45 2.02
C PHE A 57 34.28 -35.15 1.08
N ARG A 58 35.24 -34.42 0.49
CA ARG A 58 36.32 -35.02 -0.30
C ARG A 58 37.17 -36.00 0.52
N TYR A 59 37.41 -35.69 1.79
CA TYR A 59 38.11 -36.59 2.70
C TYR A 59 37.28 -37.85 2.97
N LEU A 60 35.98 -37.74 3.24
CA LEU A 60 35.06 -38.87 3.38
C LEU A 60 35.09 -39.78 2.13
N MET A 61 35.03 -39.19 0.92
CA MET A 61 35.09 -39.93 -0.35
C MET A 61 36.40 -40.72 -0.53
N LYS A 62 37.50 -40.33 0.13
CA LYS A 62 38.80 -41.04 0.10
C LYS A 62 38.97 -42.09 1.22
N GLN A 63 38.07 -42.11 2.20
CA GLN A 63 38.20 -42.93 3.41
C GLN A 63 37.16 -44.06 3.40
N GLU A 64 37.52 -45.19 2.78
CA GLU A 64 36.62 -46.33 2.62
C GLU A 64 36.10 -46.87 3.96
N LYS A 65 36.96 -46.94 4.98
CA LYS A 65 36.60 -47.40 6.33
C LYS A 65 35.49 -46.55 6.98
N LYS A 66 35.53 -45.22 6.81
CA LYS A 66 34.48 -44.32 7.35
C LYS A 66 33.16 -44.44 6.61
N GLN A 67 33.20 -44.68 5.30
CA GLN A 67 32.00 -44.95 4.52
C GLN A 67 31.35 -46.26 4.98
N GLN A 68 32.16 -47.31 5.20
CA GLN A 68 31.72 -48.61 5.73
C GLN A 68 31.09 -48.48 7.12
N GLU A 69 31.70 -47.72 8.03
CA GLU A 69 31.15 -47.44 9.37
C GLU A 69 29.77 -46.77 9.28
N THR A 70 29.62 -45.75 8.43
CA THR A 70 28.36 -44.99 8.28
C THR A 70 27.23 -45.88 7.74
N VAL A 71 27.53 -46.71 6.73
CA VAL A 71 26.55 -47.65 6.17
C VAL A 71 26.21 -48.76 7.15
N SER A 72 27.20 -49.27 7.90
CA SER A 72 26.97 -50.30 8.92
C SER A 72 26.08 -49.79 10.05
N GLU A 73 26.25 -48.54 10.46
CA GLU A 73 25.37 -47.89 11.43
C GLU A 73 23.93 -47.75 10.91
N LEU A 74 23.76 -47.31 9.66
CA LEU A 74 22.45 -47.22 9.03
C LEU A 74 21.77 -48.59 8.95
N MET A 75 22.49 -49.62 8.51
CA MET A 75 21.95 -50.98 8.42
C MET A 75 21.54 -51.55 9.78
N ARG A 76 22.35 -51.31 10.82
CA ARG A 76 22.02 -51.70 12.19
C ARG A 76 20.75 -51.03 12.70
N LYS A 77 20.57 -49.73 12.40
CA LYS A 77 19.36 -48.96 12.79
C LYS A 77 18.10 -49.37 12.02
N LEU A 78 18.27 -49.95 10.83
CA LEU A 78 17.19 -50.52 10.02
C LEU A 78 16.96 -52.02 10.29
N GLU A 79 17.68 -52.60 11.25
CA GLU A 79 17.60 -54.03 11.63
C GLU A 79 17.86 -54.99 10.45
N LEU A 80 18.77 -54.61 9.55
CA LEU A 80 19.13 -55.42 8.37
C LEU A 80 20.35 -56.30 8.66
N ASP A 81 20.22 -57.61 8.44
CA ASP A 81 21.24 -58.63 8.71
C ASP A 81 22.34 -58.71 7.64
N GLY A 82 22.17 -58.03 6.50
CA GLY A 82 23.16 -58.01 5.42
C GLY A 82 23.13 -59.23 4.50
N ASN A 83 22.20 -60.17 4.66
CA ASN A 83 22.21 -61.46 3.95
C ASN A 83 21.59 -61.42 2.55
N GLU A 84 20.89 -60.32 2.19
CA GLU A 84 20.31 -60.19 0.85
C GLU A 84 21.39 -60.11 -0.24
N LYS A 85 21.14 -60.78 -1.38
CA LYS A 85 22.06 -60.78 -2.53
C LYS A 85 22.27 -59.38 -3.10
N LYS A 86 21.22 -58.52 -3.10
CA LYS A 86 21.21 -57.10 -3.46
C LYS A 86 20.00 -56.42 -2.82
N TYR A 87 20.15 -55.13 -2.49
CA TYR A 87 19.06 -54.28 -2.02
C TYR A 87 18.55 -53.35 -3.14
N GLY A 88 17.23 -53.27 -3.29
CA GLY A 88 16.52 -52.52 -4.32
C GLY A 88 15.58 -51.44 -3.78
N ILE A 89 14.59 -51.08 -4.60
CA ILE A 89 13.64 -49.97 -4.36
C ILE A 89 12.79 -50.23 -3.11
N GLU A 90 12.51 -51.50 -2.80
CA GLU A 90 11.70 -51.96 -1.69
C GLU A 90 12.20 -51.50 -0.32
N LYS A 91 13.50 -51.17 -0.18
CA LYS A 91 14.06 -50.65 1.08
C LYS A 91 14.00 -49.13 1.21
N LEU A 92 13.70 -48.40 0.13
CA LEU A 92 13.70 -46.93 0.14
C LEU A 92 12.62 -46.35 1.07
N GLU A 93 11.47 -47.02 1.18
CA GLU A 93 10.39 -46.60 2.08
C GLU A 93 10.79 -46.74 3.55
N SER A 94 11.44 -47.85 3.92
CA SER A 94 11.96 -48.06 5.27
C SER A 94 13.05 -47.04 5.62
N VAL A 95 13.94 -46.71 4.68
CA VAL A 95 14.96 -45.67 4.89
C VAL A 95 14.33 -44.28 5.03
N GLN A 96 13.32 -43.96 4.21
CA GLN A 96 12.59 -42.70 4.28
C GLN A 96 11.87 -42.54 5.63
N ALA A 97 11.19 -43.59 6.12
CA ALA A 97 10.52 -43.57 7.43
C ALA A 97 11.52 -43.39 8.59
N PHE A 98 12.67 -44.06 8.52
CA PHE A 98 13.75 -43.87 9.49
C PHE A 98 14.28 -42.43 9.47
N TRP A 99 14.52 -41.84 8.28
CA TRP A 99 14.97 -40.45 8.17
C TRP A 99 13.92 -39.44 8.61
N ASP A 100 12.63 -39.70 8.39
CA ASP A 100 11.56 -38.84 8.89
C ASP A 100 11.50 -38.82 10.42
N THR A 101 11.89 -39.93 11.07
CA THR A 101 12.00 -40.00 12.54
C THR A 101 13.29 -39.37 13.05
N ALA A 102 14.43 -39.71 12.44
CA ALA A 102 15.75 -39.27 12.89
C ALA A 102 16.06 -37.80 12.53
N PHE A 103 15.50 -37.33 11.41
CA PHE A 103 15.72 -35.99 10.85
C PHE A 103 14.40 -35.37 10.35
N PRO A 104 13.45 -35.05 11.24
CA PRO A 104 12.13 -34.59 10.86
C PRO A 104 12.16 -33.40 9.88
N GLY A 105 11.50 -33.55 8.72
CA GLY A 105 11.39 -32.47 7.73
C GLY A 105 12.65 -32.21 6.88
N MET A 106 13.75 -32.94 7.08
CA MET A 106 15.04 -32.61 6.47
C MET A 106 15.28 -33.25 5.10
N PHE A 107 15.08 -34.56 4.95
CA PHE A 107 15.52 -35.30 3.76
C PHE A 107 14.36 -36.05 3.09
N ARG A 108 14.20 -35.84 1.78
CA ARG A 108 13.30 -36.61 0.91
C ARG A 108 14.14 -37.42 -0.06
N ILE A 109 13.88 -38.73 -0.13
CA ILE A 109 14.56 -39.64 -1.04
C ILE A 109 13.85 -39.63 -2.39
N VAL A 110 14.65 -39.54 -3.45
CA VAL A 110 14.19 -39.56 -4.84
C VAL A 110 15.09 -40.50 -5.62
N ALA A 111 14.54 -41.60 -6.11
CA ALA A 111 15.28 -42.58 -6.88
C ALA A 111 14.89 -42.54 -8.35
N PHE A 112 15.88 -42.65 -9.23
CA PHE A 112 15.71 -42.76 -10.67
C PHE A 112 16.21 -44.12 -11.17
N ASP A 113 15.58 -44.65 -12.21
CA ASP A 113 16.12 -45.80 -12.97
C ASP A 113 16.56 -45.31 -14.34
N VAL A 114 17.72 -45.80 -14.79
CA VAL A 114 18.25 -45.52 -16.12
C VAL A 114 17.24 -45.83 -17.25
N ARG A 115 16.31 -46.76 -17.06
CA ARG A 115 15.29 -47.12 -18.04
C ARG A 115 14.06 -46.22 -17.98
N ALA A 116 13.78 -45.62 -16.82
CA ALA A 116 12.60 -44.76 -16.58
C ALA A 116 12.81 -43.29 -17.01
N GLY A 117 14.04 -42.90 -17.32
CA GLY A 117 14.36 -41.56 -17.82
C GLY A 117 14.28 -40.49 -16.72
N LEU A 118 13.59 -39.38 -17.01
CA LEU A 118 13.44 -38.25 -16.06
C LEU A 118 12.43 -38.53 -14.93
N LYS A 119 11.61 -39.58 -15.05
CA LYS A 119 10.61 -39.89 -14.03
C LYS A 119 11.24 -40.69 -12.89
N PRO A 120 11.05 -40.28 -11.63
CA PRO A 120 11.54 -41.07 -10.50
C PRO A 120 10.78 -42.39 -10.40
N ILE A 121 11.49 -43.46 -10.06
CA ILE A 121 10.93 -44.78 -9.74
C ILE A 121 10.48 -44.89 -8.28
N PHE A 122 11.01 -44.01 -7.42
CA PHE A 122 10.57 -43.82 -6.05
C PHE A 122 10.70 -42.36 -5.68
N LYS A 123 9.69 -41.83 -5.00
CA LYS A 123 9.64 -40.45 -4.52
C LYS A 123 8.98 -40.47 -3.15
N GLY A 124 9.72 -40.13 -2.09
CA GLY A 124 9.17 -40.08 -0.74
C GLY A 124 7.98 -39.12 -0.62
N ASN A 125 7.13 -39.29 0.39
CA ASN A 125 5.93 -38.45 0.56
C ASN A 125 6.22 -37.11 1.24
N GLY A 126 5.59 -36.04 0.75
CA GLY A 126 5.78 -34.66 1.20
C GLY A 126 7.13 -34.04 0.81
N VAL A 127 7.18 -32.71 0.70
CA VAL A 127 8.40 -31.97 0.36
C VAL A 127 9.27 -31.78 1.62
N ARG A 128 10.58 -31.92 1.48
CA ARG A 128 11.56 -31.76 2.57
C ARG A 128 12.61 -30.71 2.20
N LYS A 129 13.45 -30.32 3.16
CA LYS A 129 14.50 -29.31 2.94
C LYS A 129 15.52 -29.71 1.86
N TYR A 130 15.90 -30.98 1.80
CA TYR A 130 16.85 -31.51 0.84
C TYR A 130 16.28 -32.71 0.08
N GLU A 131 16.47 -32.68 -1.24
CA GLU A 131 16.13 -33.77 -2.15
C GLU A 131 17.36 -34.65 -2.35
N VAL A 132 17.38 -35.83 -1.72
CA VAL A 132 18.47 -36.81 -1.81
C VAL A 132 18.20 -37.71 -3.01
N CYS A 133 18.85 -37.38 -4.13
CA CYS A 133 18.65 -38.06 -5.40
C CYS A 133 19.65 -39.22 -5.57
N VAL A 134 19.16 -40.41 -5.95
CA VAL A 134 19.96 -41.59 -6.28
C VAL A 134 19.53 -42.20 -7.61
N ILE A 135 20.40 -42.94 -8.28
CA ILE A 135 20.09 -43.60 -9.55
C ILE A 135 20.51 -45.08 -9.56
N ALA A 136 19.62 -45.93 -10.09
CA ALA A 136 19.88 -47.34 -10.34
C ALA A 136 20.28 -47.60 -11.80
N ASN A 137 21.36 -48.36 -11.99
CA ASN A 137 21.82 -48.86 -13.28
C ASN A 137 22.20 -50.34 -13.18
N LYS A 138 21.44 -51.24 -13.82
CA LYS A 138 21.69 -52.69 -13.82
C LYS A 138 21.92 -53.30 -12.41
N GLY A 139 21.21 -52.80 -11.41
CA GLY A 139 21.28 -53.27 -10.02
C GLY A 139 22.48 -52.76 -9.22
N HIS A 140 23.09 -51.64 -9.66
CA HIS A 140 24.03 -50.83 -8.88
C HIS A 140 23.43 -49.43 -8.69
N TRP A 141 23.71 -48.81 -7.54
CA TRP A 141 23.16 -47.51 -7.14
C TRP A 141 24.25 -46.47 -6.97
N ASP A 142 24.03 -45.27 -7.50
CA ASP A 142 24.91 -44.11 -7.34
C ASP A 142 24.13 -42.90 -6.81
N GLY A 143 24.81 -41.99 -6.11
CA GLY A 143 24.23 -40.72 -5.68
C GLY A 143 24.21 -39.68 -6.80
N ILE A 144 23.29 -38.73 -6.73
CA ILE A 144 23.22 -37.58 -7.65
C ILE A 144 23.47 -36.28 -6.87
N LYS A 145 24.50 -35.53 -7.28
CA LYS A 145 24.85 -34.20 -6.75
C LYS A 145 23.78 -33.16 -7.08
N SER A 146 23.23 -33.21 -8.29
CA SER A 146 22.20 -32.28 -8.77
C SER A 146 21.42 -32.87 -9.94
N ALA A 147 20.11 -33.07 -9.78
CA ALA A 147 19.23 -33.58 -10.84
C ALA A 147 19.30 -32.72 -12.12
N LYS A 148 19.39 -31.38 -11.97
CA LYS A 148 19.57 -30.45 -13.10
C LYS A 148 20.83 -30.77 -13.93
N ARG A 149 21.97 -30.94 -13.26
CA ARG A 149 23.25 -31.21 -13.91
C ARG A 149 23.28 -32.63 -14.48
N PHE A 150 22.76 -33.59 -13.72
CA PHE A 150 22.71 -35.00 -14.11
C PHE A 150 21.89 -35.21 -15.39
N PHE A 151 20.71 -34.61 -15.49
CA PHE A 151 19.85 -34.70 -16.68
C PHE A 151 20.19 -33.71 -17.79
N ASN A 152 21.22 -32.89 -17.61
CA ASN A 152 21.61 -31.83 -18.55
C ASN A 152 20.45 -30.92 -19.00
N VAL A 153 19.63 -30.47 -18.04
CA VAL A 153 18.50 -29.56 -18.29
C VAL A 153 18.73 -28.20 -17.62
N ARG A 154 18.04 -27.16 -18.10
CA ARG A 154 18.17 -25.80 -17.51
C ARG A 154 17.68 -25.74 -16.08
N ASN A 155 16.52 -26.29 -15.77
CA ASN A 155 16.04 -26.53 -14.41
C ASN A 155 15.11 -27.76 -14.43
N TYR A 156 15.00 -28.44 -13.29
CA TYR A 156 14.15 -29.61 -13.10
C TYR A 156 13.39 -29.49 -11.79
N CYS A 157 12.08 -29.72 -11.80
CA CYS A 157 11.28 -29.80 -10.58
C CYS A 157 11.03 -31.27 -10.24
N VAL A 158 11.52 -31.70 -9.09
CA VAL A 158 11.29 -33.06 -8.58
C VAL A 158 9.83 -33.27 -8.18
N SER A 159 9.18 -32.25 -7.59
CA SER A 159 7.79 -32.38 -7.11
C SER A 159 6.82 -32.71 -8.24
N CYS A 160 6.81 -31.90 -9.30
CA CYS A 160 5.90 -32.05 -10.43
C CYS A 160 6.52 -32.75 -11.65
N GLU A 161 7.78 -33.18 -11.56
CA GLU A 161 8.48 -34.05 -12.52
C GLU A 161 8.63 -33.46 -13.94
N VAL A 162 8.82 -32.13 -14.03
CA VAL A 162 9.01 -31.44 -15.32
C VAL A 162 10.26 -30.57 -15.35
N SER A 163 10.85 -30.44 -16.53
CA SER A 163 11.87 -29.43 -16.80
C SER A 163 11.22 -28.08 -17.13
N TYR A 164 11.93 -26.98 -16.85
CA TYR A 164 11.44 -25.63 -17.11
C TYR A 164 12.56 -24.62 -17.36
N ASP A 165 12.24 -23.59 -18.14
CA ASP A 165 13.20 -22.55 -18.51
C ASP A 165 13.35 -21.44 -17.47
N ARG A 166 12.25 -21.03 -16.82
CA ARG A 166 12.22 -19.89 -15.88
C ARG A 166 11.60 -20.28 -14.53
N PRO A 167 12.35 -20.19 -13.41
CA PRO A 167 11.85 -20.54 -12.07
C PRO A 167 10.59 -19.77 -11.65
N GLU A 168 10.47 -18.50 -12.01
CA GLU A 168 9.38 -17.62 -11.58
C GLU A 168 8.05 -17.98 -12.27
N ARG A 169 8.12 -18.41 -13.54
CA ARG A 169 6.93 -18.91 -14.26
C ARG A 169 6.53 -20.27 -13.72
N HIS A 170 7.51 -21.12 -13.46
CA HIS A 170 7.27 -22.45 -12.98
C HIS A 170 6.71 -22.47 -11.55
N SER A 171 7.14 -21.57 -10.66
CA SER A 171 6.60 -21.50 -9.29
C SER A 171 5.09 -21.21 -9.24
N ILE A 172 4.56 -20.52 -10.24
CA ILE A 172 3.14 -20.16 -10.37
C ILE A 172 2.34 -21.28 -11.06
N ALA A 173 2.96 -21.95 -12.04
CA ALA A 173 2.32 -22.98 -12.86
C ALA A 173 2.53 -24.42 -12.34
N CYS A 174 3.38 -24.61 -11.33
CA CYS A 174 3.65 -25.94 -10.76
C CYS A 174 2.36 -26.50 -10.14
N ARG A 175 1.91 -27.64 -10.66
CA ARG A 175 0.69 -28.34 -10.22
C ARG A 175 0.72 -28.80 -8.77
N GLU A 176 1.91 -29.00 -8.22
CA GLU A 176 2.13 -29.39 -6.81
C GLU A 176 2.26 -28.17 -5.88
N ARG A 177 2.09 -26.94 -6.41
CA ARG A 177 2.17 -25.68 -5.65
C ARG A 177 0.88 -24.89 -5.75
N CYS A 178 0.50 -24.27 -4.64
CA CYS A 178 -0.61 -23.35 -4.55
C CYS A 178 -0.37 -22.13 -5.45
N LYS A 179 -1.31 -21.87 -6.37
CA LYS A 179 -1.27 -20.77 -7.35
C LYS A 179 -1.22 -19.37 -6.72
N TYR A 180 -1.64 -19.23 -5.46
CA TYR A 180 -1.76 -17.94 -4.78
C TYR A 180 -0.53 -17.60 -3.93
N CYS A 181 0.05 -18.58 -3.23
CA CYS A 181 1.20 -18.36 -2.35
C CYS A 181 2.51 -18.98 -2.88
N CYS A 182 2.47 -19.71 -4.00
CA CYS A 182 3.60 -20.42 -4.61
C CYS A 182 4.29 -21.46 -3.70
N ARG A 183 3.59 -21.95 -2.65
CA ARG A 183 4.06 -23.00 -1.71
C ARG A 183 3.47 -24.35 -2.07
N ASP A 184 4.11 -25.46 -1.68
CA ASP A 184 3.61 -26.80 -1.99
C ASP A 184 2.26 -27.07 -1.27
N THR A 185 1.34 -27.76 -1.95
CA THR A 185 -0.06 -27.96 -1.51
C THR A 185 -0.20 -28.78 -0.23
N GLU A 186 0.83 -29.55 0.11
CA GLU A 186 0.96 -30.32 1.35
C GLU A 186 1.98 -29.69 2.32
N THR A 187 2.12 -28.36 2.36
CA THR A 187 2.88 -27.74 3.46
C THR A 187 2.04 -27.78 4.73
N PRO A 188 2.38 -28.62 5.73
CA PRO A 188 1.51 -28.80 6.89
C PRO A 188 1.54 -27.61 7.85
N ASN A 189 2.44 -26.62 7.67
CA ASN A 189 2.67 -25.57 8.67
C ASN A 189 2.90 -24.16 8.07
N GLY A 190 1.89 -23.28 8.21
CA GLY A 190 2.05 -21.87 8.62
C GLY A 190 2.61 -20.82 7.65
N PHE A 191 2.10 -19.58 7.76
CA PHE A 191 2.47 -18.40 6.98
C PHE A 191 3.84 -17.80 7.41
N ASP A 192 4.97 -18.25 6.82
CA ASP A 192 6.31 -17.67 7.07
C ASP A 192 6.41 -16.19 6.62
N ILE A 193 6.44 -15.28 7.59
CA ILE A 193 6.44 -13.82 7.43
C ILE A 193 7.77 -13.33 6.87
N LEU A 194 8.90 -13.84 7.38
CA LEU A 194 10.24 -13.35 7.05
C LEU A 194 10.69 -13.76 5.63
N LYS A 195 10.18 -14.87 5.10
CA LYS A 195 10.51 -15.31 3.72
C LYS A 195 9.63 -14.72 2.63
N SER A 196 8.41 -14.29 2.97
CA SER A 196 7.41 -13.88 1.97
C SER A 196 7.05 -12.39 2.00
N ASN A 197 7.32 -11.70 3.11
CA ASN A 197 6.88 -10.33 3.34
C ASN A 197 7.99 -9.49 3.96
N ILE A 198 8.50 -8.52 3.20
CA ILE A 198 9.63 -7.67 3.62
C ILE A 198 9.15 -6.52 4.51
N THR A 199 7.85 -6.20 4.53
CA THR A 199 7.28 -5.12 5.34
C THR A 199 6.14 -5.59 6.23
N ILE A 200 5.91 -4.87 7.33
CA ILE A 200 4.74 -5.08 8.22
C ILE A 200 3.44 -4.98 7.39
N ALA A 201 3.35 -4.01 6.48
CA ALA A 201 2.18 -3.83 5.63
C ALA A 201 1.95 -5.02 4.68
N SER A 202 3.01 -5.59 4.06
CA SER A 202 2.86 -6.76 3.19
C SER A 202 2.46 -8.00 3.98
N THR A 203 2.97 -8.13 5.21
CA THR A 203 2.60 -9.18 6.16
C THR A 203 1.13 -9.09 6.54
N ALA A 204 0.69 -7.91 6.99
CA ALA A 204 -0.69 -7.61 7.33
C ALA A 204 -1.65 -7.94 6.18
N MET A 205 -1.33 -7.48 4.97
CA MET A 205 -2.10 -7.78 3.76
C MET A 205 -2.08 -9.27 3.39
N GLY A 206 -0.94 -9.94 3.60
CA GLY A 206 -0.80 -11.38 3.41
C GLY A 206 -1.74 -12.18 4.32
N ILE A 207 -1.76 -11.84 5.61
CA ILE A 207 -2.64 -12.45 6.60
C ILE A 207 -4.11 -12.16 6.28
N PHE A 208 -4.46 -10.91 5.95
CA PHE A 208 -5.81 -10.54 5.55
C PHE A 208 -6.31 -11.40 4.39
N ARG A 209 -5.52 -11.50 3.31
CA ARG A 209 -5.87 -12.28 2.12
C ARG A 209 -5.94 -13.79 2.39
N ALA A 210 -5.10 -14.31 3.28
CA ALA A 210 -5.02 -15.74 3.54
C ALA A 210 -6.12 -16.24 4.51
N LYS A 211 -6.52 -15.41 5.48
CA LYS A 211 -7.42 -15.83 6.57
C LYS A 211 -8.82 -15.22 6.52
N PHE A 212 -8.98 -14.02 5.95
CA PHE A 212 -10.21 -13.24 6.11
C PHE A 212 -10.89 -12.88 4.79
N LEU A 213 -10.14 -12.77 3.70
CA LEU A 213 -10.70 -12.42 2.38
C LEU A 213 -11.37 -13.63 1.72
N LYS A 214 -12.68 -13.54 1.52
CA LYS A 214 -13.45 -14.53 0.74
C LYS A 214 -13.17 -14.41 -0.77
N GLU A 215 -13.30 -15.52 -1.48
CA GLU A 215 -13.13 -15.55 -2.93
C GLU A 215 -14.12 -14.62 -3.64
N ARG A 216 -13.66 -13.85 -4.65
CA ARG A 216 -14.46 -12.90 -5.46
C ARG A 216 -15.25 -11.84 -4.68
N HIS A 217 -14.89 -11.60 -3.43
CA HIS A 217 -15.64 -10.70 -2.55
C HIS A 217 -15.34 -9.22 -2.80
N ILE A 218 -14.08 -8.88 -3.05
CA ILE A 218 -13.62 -7.51 -3.31
C ILE A 218 -13.15 -7.41 -4.77
N PRO A 219 -13.65 -6.45 -5.56
CA PRO A 219 -13.19 -6.24 -6.92
C PRO A 219 -11.78 -5.64 -6.94
N ILE A 220 -11.04 -5.90 -8.01
CA ILE A 220 -9.79 -5.19 -8.31
C ILE A 220 -10.17 -3.85 -8.95
N VAL A 221 -9.70 -2.75 -8.37
CA VAL A 221 -9.90 -1.42 -8.93
C VAL A 221 -8.73 -1.09 -9.81
N SER A 222 -9.00 -0.71 -11.05
CA SER A 222 -7.94 -0.29 -11.95
C SER A 222 -7.54 1.17 -11.65
N GLU A 223 -6.27 1.55 -11.90
CA GLU A 223 -5.68 2.86 -11.53
C GLU A 223 -6.51 4.13 -11.86
N GLY A 224 -7.44 4.07 -12.80
CA GLY A 224 -8.31 5.17 -13.24
C GLY A 224 -9.79 4.96 -12.89
N GLY A 225 -10.10 4.07 -11.95
CA GLY A 225 -11.46 3.70 -11.57
C GLY A 225 -12.07 2.60 -12.44
N TYR A 226 -13.40 2.55 -12.51
CA TYR A 226 -14.14 1.53 -13.27
C TYR A 226 -14.46 1.98 -14.71
N GLU A 227 -14.19 3.25 -15.05
CA GLU A 227 -14.57 3.86 -16.33
C GLU A 227 -13.40 3.98 -17.34
N LYS A 228 -12.34 3.16 -17.19
CA LYS A 228 -11.09 3.24 -18.00
C LYS A 228 -11.25 3.13 -19.52
N ALA A 229 -12.37 2.64 -20.04
CA ALA A 229 -12.61 2.57 -21.47
C ALA A 229 -12.77 3.98 -22.11
N ASP A 230 -13.14 4.98 -21.29
CA ASP A 230 -13.38 6.35 -21.72
C ASP A 230 -12.27 7.28 -21.18
N ASN A 231 -10.99 6.97 -21.42
CA ASN A 231 -9.85 7.81 -21.03
C ASN A 231 -9.80 9.09 -21.90
N GLN A 232 -10.62 10.07 -21.54
CA GLN A 232 -10.71 11.35 -22.24
C GLN A 232 -9.73 12.37 -21.65
N SER A 233 -9.04 13.11 -22.53
CA SER A 233 -8.16 14.19 -22.11
C SER A 233 -8.98 15.37 -21.60
N VAL A 234 -8.82 15.74 -20.32
CA VAL A 234 -9.46 16.93 -19.73
C VAL A 234 -9.11 18.19 -20.52
N ILE A 235 -7.88 18.26 -21.07
CA ILE A 235 -7.44 19.38 -21.92
C ILE A 235 -8.20 19.39 -23.24
N ALA A 236 -8.46 18.22 -23.84
CA ALA A 236 -9.21 18.11 -25.09
C ALA A 236 -10.65 18.58 -24.92
N VAL A 237 -11.35 18.08 -23.90
CA VAL A 237 -12.73 18.48 -23.60
C VAL A 237 -12.83 20.00 -23.40
N LYS A 238 -11.94 20.58 -22.60
CA LYS A 238 -11.92 22.04 -22.39
C LYS A 238 -11.61 22.83 -23.66
N TYR A 239 -10.76 22.29 -24.53
CA TYR A 239 -10.46 22.89 -25.82
C TYR A 239 -11.68 22.86 -26.76
N PHE A 240 -12.41 21.74 -26.81
CA PHE A 240 -13.62 21.64 -27.62
C PHE A 240 -14.73 22.58 -27.14
N GLU A 241 -14.92 22.71 -25.82
CA GLU A 241 -15.84 23.70 -25.24
C GLU A 241 -15.39 25.14 -25.55
N TRP A 242 -14.09 25.41 -25.58
CA TRP A 242 -13.55 26.72 -25.97
C TRP A 242 -13.83 27.02 -27.45
N LEU A 243 -13.68 26.05 -28.35
CA LEU A 243 -14.04 26.21 -29.75
C LEU A 243 -15.53 26.48 -29.92
N ALA A 244 -16.38 25.75 -29.20
CA ALA A 244 -17.82 25.99 -29.19
C ALA A 244 -18.15 27.43 -28.77
N HIS A 245 -17.50 27.92 -27.71
CA HIS A 245 -17.69 29.28 -27.21
C HIS A 245 -17.16 30.36 -28.17
N ARG A 246 -15.93 30.20 -28.66
CA ARG A 246 -15.24 31.15 -29.53
C ARG A 246 -15.94 31.29 -30.89
N ASP A 247 -16.33 30.16 -31.48
CA ASP A 247 -16.88 30.11 -32.84
C ASP A 247 -18.42 30.12 -32.84
N GLY A 248 -19.05 30.07 -31.66
CA GLY A 248 -20.52 30.05 -31.53
C GLY A 248 -21.17 28.79 -32.09
N VAL A 249 -20.44 27.67 -32.14
CA VAL A 249 -20.87 26.42 -32.79
C VAL A 249 -21.24 25.33 -31.80
N LYS A 250 -22.17 24.46 -32.20
CA LYS A 250 -22.46 23.24 -31.43
C LYS A 250 -21.43 22.16 -31.73
N VAL A 251 -20.75 21.72 -30.68
CA VAL A 251 -19.79 20.62 -30.71
C VAL A 251 -20.39 19.37 -30.08
N ARG A 252 -19.96 18.21 -30.56
CA ARG A 252 -20.33 16.91 -29.99
C ARG A 252 -19.05 16.14 -29.67
N HIS A 253 -18.86 15.75 -28.41
CA HIS A 253 -17.70 15.01 -27.91
C HIS A 253 -18.11 14.08 -26.76
N ALA A 254 -17.15 13.34 -26.19
CA ALA A 254 -17.41 12.33 -25.17
C ALA A 254 -18.21 12.81 -23.94
N CYS A 255 -18.04 14.07 -23.52
CA CYS A 255 -18.74 14.65 -22.37
C CYS A 255 -19.93 15.56 -22.78
N ASN A 256 -20.25 15.64 -24.07
CA ASN A 256 -21.33 16.47 -24.61
C ASN A 256 -21.96 15.77 -25.83
N GLY A 257 -23.00 14.96 -25.60
CA GLY A 257 -23.71 14.20 -26.64
C GLY A 257 -23.05 12.89 -27.10
N GLY A 258 -21.87 12.55 -26.56
CA GLY A 258 -21.13 11.31 -26.85
C GLY A 258 -20.33 11.35 -28.15
N GLU A 259 -19.26 10.56 -28.23
CA GLU A 259 -18.42 10.46 -29.43
C GLU A 259 -19.17 9.85 -30.61
N VAL A 260 -18.89 10.35 -31.81
CA VAL A 260 -19.46 9.83 -33.06
C VAL A 260 -18.52 8.78 -33.64
N GLN A 261 -19.09 7.72 -34.21
CA GLN A 261 -18.31 6.66 -34.85
C GLN A 261 -18.43 6.76 -36.37
N PHE A 262 -17.30 6.80 -37.05
CA PHE A 262 -17.20 6.77 -38.52
C PHE A 262 -16.37 5.56 -38.94
N GLY A 263 -16.97 4.64 -39.73
CA GLY A 263 -16.25 3.49 -40.28
C GLY A 263 -15.54 2.61 -39.23
N GLY A 264 -16.11 2.50 -38.02
CA GLY A 264 -15.52 1.75 -36.91
C GLY A 264 -14.60 2.57 -35.99
N TYR A 265 -14.16 3.76 -36.40
CA TYR A 265 -13.33 4.66 -35.57
C TYR A 265 -14.19 5.66 -34.81
N LYS A 266 -13.94 5.82 -33.51
CA LYS A 266 -14.50 6.92 -32.72
C LYS A 266 -13.63 8.16 -32.91
N VAL A 267 -14.29 9.30 -33.13
CA VAL A 267 -13.62 10.60 -33.26
C VAL A 267 -13.83 11.45 -32.01
N ASP A 268 -12.82 12.25 -31.67
CA ASP A 268 -12.79 12.99 -30.39
C ASP A 268 -13.85 14.12 -30.34
N CYS A 269 -14.02 14.86 -31.44
CA CYS A 269 -14.99 15.96 -31.54
C CYS A 269 -15.54 16.15 -32.95
N VAL A 270 -16.84 16.40 -33.07
CA VAL A 270 -17.54 16.72 -34.32
C VAL A 270 -18.27 18.06 -34.20
N ILE A 271 -18.10 18.92 -35.19
CA ILE A 271 -18.84 20.16 -35.38
C ILE A 271 -19.75 19.96 -36.60
N GLY A 272 -20.99 19.58 -36.34
CA GLY A 272 -21.93 19.13 -37.39
C GLY A 272 -22.23 20.22 -38.42
N GLU A 273 -22.47 21.45 -37.97
CA GLU A 273 -22.78 22.60 -38.83
C GLU A 273 -21.66 22.93 -39.82
N GLN A 274 -20.42 22.70 -39.42
CA GLN A 274 -19.23 22.96 -40.23
C GLN A 274 -18.73 21.75 -41.01
N LYS A 275 -19.38 20.58 -40.86
CA LYS A 275 -18.86 19.27 -41.32
C LYS A 275 -17.38 19.11 -40.97
N LYS A 276 -17.03 19.37 -39.71
CA LYS A 276 -15.65 19.38 -39.24
C LYS A 276 -15.44 18.34 -38.14
N ILE A 277 -14.33 17.61 -38.21
CA ILE A 277 -13.87 16.64 -37.22
C ILE A 277 -12.56 17.17 -36.65
N ILE A 278 -12.41 17.13 -35.32
CA ILE A 278 -11.20 17.56 -34.64
C ILE A 278 -10.68 16.39 -33.79
N GLU A 279 -9.46 15.96 -34.09
CA GLU A 279 -8.74 14.92 -33.35
C GLU A 279 -7.69 15.56 -32.43
N PHE A 280 -7.74 15.24 -31.14
CA PHE A 280 -6.83 15.79 -30.15
C PHE A 280 -5.68 14.82 -29.82
N GLN A 281 -4.47 15.23 -30.15
CA GLN A 281 -3.27 14.43 -29.93
C GLN A 281 -2.56 14.80 -28.62
N GLY A 282 -2.79 14.00 -27.58
CA GLY A 282 -1.98 14.03 -26.35
C GLY A 282 -0.50 13.72 -26.62
N CYS A 283 0.42 14.63 -26.28
CA CYS A 283 1.80 14.59 -26.77
C CYS A 283 2.57 13.33 -26.34
N ALA A 284 2.36 12.89 -25.09
CA ALA A 284 3.03 11.70 -24.54
C ALA A 284 2.41 10.38 -25.02
N PHE A 285 1.13 10.40 -25.39
CA PHE A 285 0.39 9.22 -25.80
C PHE A 285 0.57 8.95 -27.30
N HIS A 286 0.59 10.01 -28.10
CA HIS A 286 0.66 9.97 -29.57
C HIS A 286 2.06 10.24 -30.13
N GLY A 287 3.06 10.51 -29.28
CA GLY A 287 4.46 10.60 -29.73
C GLY A 287 4.83 11.91 -30.42
N CYS A 288 4.46 13.06 -29.84
CA CYS A 288 4.71 14.37 -30.45
C CYS A 288 6.21 14.61 -30.74
N PRO A 289 6.61 14.84 -32.00
CA PRO A 289 8.02 15.02 -32.38
C PRO A 289 8.61 16.34 -31.88
N ARG A 290 7.76 17.32 -31.51
CA ARG A 290 8.18 18.60 -30.92
C ARG A 290 8.51 18.50 -29.43
N CYS A 291 7.89 17.54 -28.73
CA CYS A 291 8.03 17.41 -27.27
C CYS A 291 8.98 16.30 -26.87
N TYR A 292 9.17 15.28 -27.71
CA TYR A 292 9.94 14.09 -27.36
C TYR A 292 10.85 13.66 -28.50
N ARG A 293 12.01 13.08 -28.14
CA ARG A 293 12.90 12.47 -29.13
C ARG A 293 12.33 11.12 -29.61
N PRO A 294 12.50 10.73 -30.89
CA PRO A 294 11.91 9.51 -31.46
C PRO A 294 12.16 8.24 -30.64
N TRP A 295 13.38 8.03 -30.17
CA TRP A 295 13.80 6.86 -29.39
C TRP A 295 13.43 6.90 -27.90
N THR A 296 12.75 7.95 -27.45
CA THR A 296 12.30 8.06 -26.05
C THR A 296 11.29 6.95 -25.77
N LYS A 297 11.52 6.12 -24.74
CA LYS A 297 10.57 5.08 -24.35
C LYS A 297 9.55 5.62 -23.37
N SER A 298 8.29 5.35 -23.65
CA SER A 298 7.19 5.71 -22.74
C SER A 298 6.91 4.57 -21.74
N PRO A 299 6.08 4.80 -20.69
CA PRO A 299 5.82 3.82 -19.64
C PRO A 299 5.25 2.47 -20.11
N ASP A 300 4.65 2.43 -21.30
CA ASP A 300 4.14 1.20 -21.93
C ASP A 300 5.23 0.38 -22.68
N GLY A 301 6.47 0.87 -22.70
CA GLY A 301 7.63 0.24 -23.33
C GLY A 301 7.83 0.60 -24.81
N LYS A 302 6.87 1.28 -25.45
CA LYS A 302 6.95 1.71 -26.86
C LYS A 302 7.76 2.99 -27.01
N SER A 303 8.42 3.14 -28.16
CA SER A 303 9.11 4.39 -28.52
C SER A 303 8.10 5.46 -28.93
N MET A 304 8.50 6.73 -28.87
CA MET A 304 7.65 7.82 -29.35
C MET A 304 7.47 7.79 -30.87
N GLU A 305 8.47 7.31 -31.61
CA GLU A 305 8.38 7.07 -33.06
C GLU A 305 7.30 6.03 -33.40
N GLU A 306 7.25 4.90 -32.67
CA GLU A 306 6.21 3.89 -32.85
C GLU A 306 4.80 4.43 -32.55
N LYS A 307 4.69 5.39 -31.63
CA LYS A 307 3.42 6.04 -31.28
C LYS A 307 3.00 7.06 -32.34
N LEU A 308 3.96 7.83 -32.85
CA LEU A 308 3.72 8.80 -33.92
C LEU A 308 3.24 8.11 -35.19
N LEU A 309 3.94 7.06 -35.63
CA LEU A 309 3.56 6.29 -36.81
C LEU A 309 2.13 5.74 -36.72
N ARG A 310 1.73 5.22 -35.55
CA ARG A 310 0.34 4.76 -35.34
C ARG A 310 -0.68 5.88 -35.41
N THR A 311 -0.31 7.07 -34.94
CA THR A 311 -1.16 8.26 -34.95
C THR A 311 -1.34 8.75 -36.39
N GLU A 312 -0.26 8.85 -37.15
CA GLU A 312 -0.27 9.20 -38.57
C GLU A 312 -1.14 8.22 -39.37
N MET A 313 -0.94 6.91 -39.20
CA MET A 313 -1.78 5.89 -39.85
C MET A 313 -3.27 6.02 -39.48
N LYS A 314 -3.61 6.34 -38.22
CA LYS A 314 -5.01 6.58 -37.81
C LYS A 314 -5.57 7.81 -38.52
N MET A 315 -4.80 8.89 -38.57
CA MET A 315 -5.22 10.15 -39.18
C MET A 315 -5.44 10.02 -40.70
N ASP A 316 -4.57 9.29 -41.39
CA ASP A 316 -4.71 9.01 -42.82
C ASP A 316 -5.98 8.22 -43.11
N ASN A 317 -6.21 7.13 -42.35
CA ASN A 317 -7.43 6.34 -42.47
C ASN A 317 -8.69 7.16 -42.18
N LEU A 318 -8.67 8.01 -41.15
CA LEU A 318 -9.80 8.88 -40.81
C LEU A 318 -10.11 9.89 -41.92
N ARG A 319 -9.07 10.53 -42.49
CA ARG A 319 -9.20 11.44 -43.63
C ARG A 319 -9.78 10.74 -44.85
N GLU A 320 -9.39 9.49 -45.10
CA GLU A 320 -9.92 8.70 -46.20
C GLU A 320 -11.38 8.25 -45.97
N LEU A 321 -11.71 7.84 -44.75
CA LEU A 321 -13.08 7.41 -44.39
C LEU A 321 -14.07 8.58 -44.34
N CYS A 322 -13.60 9.76 -43.96
CA CYS A 322 -14.44 10.94 -43.72
C CYS A 322 -14.25 12.02 -44.79
N LYS A 323 -14.18 11.67 -46.08
CA LYS A 323 -14.00 12.63 -47.20
C LYS A 323 -15.04 13.76 -47.27
N SER A 324 -16.21 13.55 -46.65
CA SER A 324 -17.29 14.54 -46.56
C SER A 324 -17.13 15.53 -45.40
N PHE A 325 -16.10 15.36 -44.55
CA PHE A 325 -15.77 16.22 -43.42
C PHE A 325 -14.33 16.75 -43.53
N SER A 326 -14.09 17.97 -43.05
CA SER A 326 -12.73 18.47 -42.83
C SER A 326 -12.17 17.88 -41.53
N VAL A 327 -11.10 17.08 -41.60
CA VAL A 327 -10.45 16.47 -40.43
C VAL A 327 -9.22 17.29 -40.03
N GLU A 328 -9.28 17.94 -38.88
CA GLU A 328 -8.19 18.72 -38.29
C GLU A 328 -7.54 17.99 -37.12
N GLU A 329 -6.22 18.12 -37.02
CA GLU A 329 -5.42 17.57 -35.93
C GLU A 329 -4.97 18.71 -35.01
N VAL A 330 -5.16 18.54 -33.70
CA VAL A 330 -4.72 19.51 -32.70
C VAL A 330 -3.85 18.82 -31.65
N TRP A 331 -2.64 19.33 -31.44
CA TRP A 331 -1.71 18.75 -30.47
C TRP A 331 -1.80 19.43 -29.10
N GLU A 332 -1.64 18.64 -28.03
CA GLU A 332 -1.68 19.13 -26.65
C GLU A 332 -0.67 20.27 -26.38
N CYS A 333 0.52 20.21 -26.98
CA CYS A 333 1.53 21.25 -26.81
C CYS A 333 1.14 22.59 -27.43
N ASP A 334 0.37 22.58 -28.51
CA ASP A 334 -0.12 23.81 -29.15
C ASP A 334 -1.19 24.47 -28.29
N VAL A 335 -2.14 23.69 -27.77
CA VAL A 335 -3.15 24.18 -26.83
C VAL A 335 -2.49 24.73 -25.56
N ARG A 336 -1.47 24.04 -25.02
CA ARG A 336 -0.71 24.54 -23.87
C ARG A 336 0.05 25.83 -24.18
N ALA A 337 0.58 25.99 -25.39
CA ALA A 337 1.25 27.21 -25.82
C ALA A 337 0.24 28.36 -26.00
N GLU A 338 -0.94 28.08 -26.55
CA GLU A 338 -2.03 29.04 -26.70
C GLU A 338 -2.54 29.51 -25.34
N LEU A 339 -2.75 28.61 -24.37
CA LEU A 339 -3.13 28.94 -23.00
C LEU A 339 -2.15 29.87 -22.27
N ARG A 340 -0.87 29.86 -22.65
CA ARG A 340 0.13 30.78 -22.10
C ARG A 340 0.00 32.20 -22.69
N ARG A 341 -0.48 32.31 -23.93
CA ARG A 341 -0.58 33.58 -24.67
C ARG A 341 -1.96 34.21 -24.54
N ASN A 342 -3.03 33.40 -24.56
CA ASN A 342 -4.41 33.84 -24.54
C ASN A 342 -5.00 33.79 -23.12
N ARG A 343 -5.11 34.97 -22.49
CA ARG A 343 -5.67 35.12 -21.14
C ARG A 343 -7.16 34.80 -21.07
N GLU A 344 -7.91 35.01 -22.15
CA GLU A 344 -9.35 34.73 -22.22
C GLU A 344 -9.60 33.23 -22.25
N MET A 345 -8.91 32.52 -23.15
CA MET A 345 -8.93 31.07 -23.22
C MET A 345 -8.55 30.44 -21.87
N LYS A 346 -7.52 30.97 -21.19
CA LYS A 346 -7.12 30.50 -19.86
C LYS A 346 -8.25 30.65 -18.83
N LYS A 347 -8.90 31.81 -18.77
CA LYS A 347 -10.05 32.04 -17.86
C LYS A 347 -11.21 31.11 -18.19
N PHE A 348 -11.49 30.89 -19.48
CA PHE A 348 -12.53 29.97 -19.91
C PHE A 348 -12.22 28.53 -19.47
N PHE A 349 -10.99 28.04 -19.73
CA PHE A 349 -10.55 26.71 -19.30
C PHE A 349 -10.67 26.51 -17.77
N GLU A 350 -10.43 27.55 -16.98
CA GLU A 350 -10.60 27.52 -15.54
C GLU A 350 -12.07 27.48 -15.10
N SER A 351 -13.00 28.01 -15.91
CA SER A 351 -14.44 28.00 -15.65
C SER A 351 -15.16 26.72 -16.07
N VAL A 352 -14.65 25.97 -17.07
CA VAL A 352 -15.29 24.73 -17.54
C VAL A 352 -15.18 23.65 -16.45
N PRO A 353 -16.33 23.15 -15.93
CA PRO A 353 -16.33 22.10 -14.92
C PRO A 353 -15.84 20.78 -15.51
N ASP A 354 -15.11 20.01 -14.71
CA ASP A 354 -14.72 18.66 -15.11
C ASP A 354 -15.91 17.70 -14.96
N LYS A 355 -16.62 17.45 -16.07
CA LYS A 355 -17.71 16.46 -16.17
C LYS A 355 -17.22 15.05 -16.47
N GLY A 356 -15.90 14.85 -16.55
CA GLY A 356 -15.28 13.59 -16.93
C GLY A 356 -15.55 12.44 -15.94
N PRO A 357 -15.06 11.23 -16.26
CA PRO A 357 -15.19 10.05 -15.40
C PRO A 357 -14.75 10.28 -13.95
N ILE A 358 -15.25 9.44 -13.04
CA ILE A 358 -14.79 9.48 -11.64
C ILE A 358 -13.38 8.90 -11.55
N ASN A 359 -12.43 9.72 -11.11
CA ASN A 359 -11.15 9.27 -10.59
C ASN A 359 -11.26 9.07 -9.06
N PRO A 360 -11.21 7.82 -8.54
CA PRO A 360 -11.31 7.57 -7.11
C PRO A 360 -10.26 8.30 -6.25
N ARG A 361 -9.11 8.68 -6.85
CA ARG A 361 -8.06 9.43 -6.14
C ARG A 361 -8.52 10.83 -5.74
N ASP A 362 -9.45 11.43 -6.47
CA ASP A 362 -9.94 12.77 -6.16
C ASP A 362 -10.72 12.81 -4.83
N ALA A 363 -11.36 11.69 -4.49
CA ALA A 363 -12.04 11.47 -3.20
C ALA A 363 -11.09 11.01 -2.08
N TYR A 364 -9.83 10.72 -2.38
CA TYR A 364 -8.90 10.15 -1.41
C TYR A 364 -8.31 11.22 -0.49
N GLY A 365 -9.05 11.63 0.54
CA GLY A 365 -8.53 12.42 1.65
C GLY A 365 -7.76 11.55 2.65
N GLY A 366 -6.66 12.06 3.20
CA GLY A 366 -6.01 11.48 4.39
C GLY A 366 -6.77 11.83 5.68
N GLY A 367 -6.07 11.73 6.82
CA GLY A 367 -6.56 12.26 8.10
C GLY A 367 -6.66 13.79 8.08
N ARG A 368 -7.56 14.35 8.89
CA ARG A 368 -7.67 15.80 9.10
C ARG A 368 -6.56 16.23 10.05
N THR A 369 -5.69 17.13 9.58
CA THR A 369 -4.66 17.75 10.44
C THR A 369 -4.63 19.24 10.19
N MET A 370 -4.99 20.04 11.19
CA MET A 370 -4.87 21.50 11.15
C MET A 370 -5.07 22.14 12.54
N PRO A 371 -4.45 23.30 12.80
CA PRO A 371 -4.86 24.19 13.88
C PRO A 371 -6.19 24.86 13.55
N PHE A 372 -6.98 25.09 14.59
CA PHE A 372 -8.17 25.94 14.63
C PHE A 372 -7.92 27.22 15.43
N CYS A 373 -6.87 27.23 16.26
CA CYS A 373 -6.34 28.39 16.95
C CYS A 373 -4.82 28.20 17.09
N LEU A 374 -4.04 29.27 16.96
CA LEU A 374 -2.57 29.19 17.01
C LEU A 374 -2.03 29.37 18.43
N TYR A 375 -2.80 29.93 19.36
CA TYR A 375 -2.36 30.17 20.73
C TYR A 375 -3.51 30.06 21.73
N ALA A 376 -3.26 29.41 22.86
CA ALA A 376 -4.17 29.38 24.00
C ALA A 376 -3.38 29.23 25.30
N GLN A 377 -3.94 29.75 26.38
CA GLN A 377 -3.37 29.71 27.72
C GLN A 377 -4.48 29.36 28.72
N GLU A 378 -4.16 28.56 29.73
CA GLU A 378 -5.09 28.26 30.82
C GLU A 378 -5.45 29.52 31.61
N SER A 379 -6.62 29.52 32.24
CA SER A 379 -7.04 30.55 33.17
C SER A 379 -7.59 29.92 34.46
N GLU A 380 -8.06 30.77 35.37
CA GLU A 380 -8.79 30.30 36.56
C GLU A 380 -10.10 29.60 36.18
N GLU A 381 -10.71 29.97 35.05
CA GLU A 381 -12.01 29.45 34.59
C GLU A 381 -11.88 28.37 33.51
N GLU A 382 -10.81 28.37 32.72
CA GLU A 382 -10.61 27.50 31.56
C GLU A 382 -9.35 26.65 31.68
N GLU A 383 -9.43 25.39 31.23
CA GLU A 383 -8.29 24.47 31.13
C GLU A 383 -8.11 23.94 29.70
N ILE A 384 -6.89 23.51 29.38
CA ILE A 384 -6.53 22.93 28.08
C ILE A 384 -6.40 21.41 28.21
N SER A 385 -7.07 20.69 27.32
CA SER A 385 -7.08 19.23 27.29
C SER A 385 -6.65 18.68 25.93
N MET A 386 -5.92 17.57 25.96
CA MET A 386 -5.54 16.80 24.77
C MET A 386 -6.01 15.36 24.89
N PHE A 387 -6.76 14.92 23.88
CA PHE A 387 -7.32 13.58 23.78
C PHE A 387 -6.92 12.92 22.47
N ASP A 388 -6.85 11.58 22.49
CA ASP A 388 -6.53 10.73 21.35
C ASP A 388 -7.55 9.60 21.23
N ILE A 389 -7.96 9.27 20.01
CA ILE A 389 -8.88 8.17 19.74
C ILE A 389 -8.11 6.85 19.76
N ILE A 390 -8.50 5.94 20.65
CA ILE A 390 -7.85 4.63 20.78
C ILE A 390 -8.00 3.84 19.48
N SER A 391 -6.92 3.80 18.69
CA SER A 391 -6.81 3.05 17.43
C SER A 391 -7.92 3.40 16.42
N LEU A 392 -8.03 4.68 16.04
CA LEU A 392 -9.05 5.22 15.12
C LEU A 392 -9.29 4.36 13.88
N TYR A 393 -8.26 4.04 13.10
CA TYR A 393 -8.42 3.29 11.85
C TYR A 393 -8.94 1.85 12.07
N PRO A 394 -8.38 1.08 13.02
CA PRO A 394 -8.99 -0.19 13.43
C PRO A 394 -10.45 -0.06 13.92
N ALA A 395 -10.77 1.00 14.67
CA ALA A 395 -12.14 1.24 15.16
C ALA A 395 -13.13 1.42 14.01
N VAL A 396 -12.82 2.30 13.06
CA VAL A 396 -13.71 2.51 11.91
C VAL A 396 -13.77 1.31 10.98
N ASN A 397 -12.66 0.57 10.80
CA ASN A 397 -12.68 -0.70 10.07
C ASN A 397 -13.59 -1.74 10.74
N TYR A 398 -13.75 -1.67 12.07
CA TYR A 398 -14.60 -2.57 12.84
C TYR A 398 -16.08 -2.15 12.82
N GLU A 399 -16.37 -0.86 12.91
CA GLU A 399 -17.74 -0.32 13.02
C GLU A 399 -18.41 -0.13 11.65
N THR A 400 -17.65 0.20 10.61
CA THR A 400 -18.19 0.70 9.34
C THR A 400 -18.51 -0.43 8.35
N PRO A 401 -19.67 -0.40 7.68
CA PRO A 401 -19.94 -1.25 6.51
C PRO A 401 -19.08 -0.83 5.30
N TYR A 402 -18.46 -1.80 4.61
CA TYR A 402 -17.61 -1.54 3.45
C TYR A 402 -18.28 -1.90 2.13
N PRO A 403 -18.13 -1.11 1.06
CA PRO A 403 -18.66 -1.44 -0.26
C PRO A 403 -17.96 -2.69 -0.82
N VAL A 404 -18.75 -3.65 -1.31
CA VAL A 404 -18.27 -4.90 -1.90
C VAL A 404 -18.93 -5.15 -3.26
N GLY A 405 -18.33 -6.01 -4.07
CA GLY A 405 -18.79 -6.24 -5.45
C GLY A 405 -18.44 -5.11 -6.43
N VAL A 406 -18.83 -5.28 -7.69
CA VAL A 406 -18.55 -4.30 -8.76
C VAL A 406 -19.63 -3.21 -8.75
N PRO A 407 -19.28 -1.92 -8.78
CA PRO A 407 -20.28 -0.85 -8.74
C PRO A 407 -21.02 -0.71 -10.07
N LYS A 408 -22.28 -0.29 -9.98
CA LYS A 408 -23.06 0.24 -11.11
C LYS A 408 -22.65 1.68 -11.37
N ILE A 409 -22.25 1.97 -12.60
CA ILE A 409 -21.87 3.31 -13.03
C ILE A 409 -23.14 4.04 -13.47
N VAL A 410 -23.46 5.13 -12.78
CA VAL A 410 -24.57 6.03 -13.13
C VAL A 410 -24.00 7.29 -13.76
N LYS A 411 -24.52 7.67 -14.93
CA LYS A 411 -24.14 8.89 -15.65
C LYS A 411 -25.40 9.75 -15.87
N ARG A 412 -25.54 10.87 -15.15
CA ARG A 412 -26.63 11.84 -15.32
C ARG A 412 -26.08 13.23 -15.00
N ASP A 413 -26.13 14.13 -15.97
CA ASP A 413 -25.66 15.51 -15.85
C ASP A 413 -26.88 16.40 -15.64
N GLU A 414 -27.25 16.62 -14.38
CA GLU A 414 -28.50 17.29 -14.00
C GLU A 414 -28.34 18.18 -12.76
N ASP A 415 -29.05 19.31 -12.78
CA ASP A 415 -29.21 20.14 -11.59
C ASP A 415 -30.08 19.40 -10.56
N VAL A 416 -29.63 19.38 -9.31
CA VAL A 416 -30.31 18.74 -8.20
C VAL A 416 -30.35 19.70 -7.02
N LEU A 417 -31.21 19.42 -6.03
CA LEU A 417 -31.16 20.12 -4.75
C LEU A 417 -31.26 19.09 -3.65
N TRP A 418 -30.10 18.64 -3.15
CA TRP A 418 -30.03 17.76 -1.98
C TRP A 418 -29.64 18.59 -0.77
N THR A 419 -30.48 18.55 0.24
CA THR A 419 -30.35 19.31 1.49
C THR A 419 -30.27 18.40 2.71
N GLU A 420 -30.83 17.19 2.62
CA GLU A 420 -30.89 16.22 3.71
C GLU A 420 -30.16 14.92 3.34
N PRO A 421 -29.65 14.15 4.32
CA PRO A 421 -28.92 12.91 4.07
C PRO A 421 -29.67 11.89 3.17
N ASP A 422 -31.00 11.82 3.32
CA ASP A 422 -31.86 10.90 2.57
C ASP A 422 -32.04 11.28 1.10
N ASP A 423 -31.70 12.53 0.74
CA ASP A 423 -31.73 12.98 -0.65
C ASP A 423 -30.61 12.35 -1.50
N VAL A 424 -29.58 11.76 -0.88
CA VAL A 424 -28.44 11.15 -1.57
C VAL A 424 -28.86 9.79 -2.17
N PRO A 425 -29.04 9.68 -3.51
CA PRO A 425 -29.72 8.53 -4.11
C PRO A 425 -28.82 7.31 -4.33
N TYR A 426 -27.50 7.46 -4.11
CA TYR A 426 -26.51 6.43 -4.41
C TYR A 426 -25.53 6.25 -3.26
N ASP A 427 -25.28 4.99 -2.90
CA ASP A 427 -24.22 4.63 -1.96
C ASP A 427 -22.93 4.27 -2.70
N GLY A 428 -21.84 4.96 -2.38
CA GLY A 428 -20.54 4.76 -3.03
C GLY A 428 -19.79 6.08 -3.25
N LEU A 429 -19.24 6.26 -4.45
CA LEU A 429 -18.56 7.51 -4.84
C LEU A 429 -19.47 8.36 -5.72
N LEU A 430 -19.56 9.66 -5.44
CA LEU A 430 -20.38 10.58 -6.19
C LEU A 430 -19.55 11.80 -6.62
N LYS A 431 -19.66 12.18 -7.89
CA LYS A 431 -19.10 13.43 -8.43
C LYS A 431 -20.21 14.46 -8.50
N VAL A 432 -20.08 15.49 -7.69
CA VAL A 432 -21.14 16.47 -7.44
C VAL A 432 -20.58 17.87 -7.27
N LYS A 433 -21.46 18.86 -7.42
CA LYS A 433 -21.18 20.26 -7.07
C LYS A 433 -21.89 20.61 -5.77
N VAL A 434 -21.12 20.97 -4.74
CA VAL A 434 -21.62 21.17 -3.38
C VAL A 434 -21.34 22.59 -2.87
N ILE A 435 -22.30 23.20 -2.19
CA ILE A 435 -22.18 24.50 -1.53
C ILE A 435 -22.09 24.29 -0.02
N SER A 436 -21.03 24.81 0.60
CA SER A 436 -20.91 24.90 2.05
C SER A 436 -21.69 26.11 2.61
N PRO A 437 -22.26 26.04 3.82
CA PRO A 437 -22.76 27.22 4.52
C PRO A 437 -21.70 28.32 4.63
N LYS A 438 -22.13 29.59 4.63
CA LYS A 438 -21.18 30.73 4.72
C LYS A 438 -20.41 30.72 6.04
N LYS A 439 -21.12 30.56 7.15
CA LYS A 439 -20.58 30.69 8.51
C LYS A 439 -20.25 29.34 9.18
N LEU A 440 -19.91 28.32 8.39
CA LEU A 440 -19.51 27.03 8.97
C LEU A 440 -18.07 27.11 9.46
N LYS A 441 -17.86 27.07 10.79
CA LYS A 441 -16.54 27.25 11.40
C LYS A 441 -15.61 26.06 11.17
N TYR A 442 -16.17 24.86 11.11
CA TYR A 442 -15.43 23.62 10.94
C TYR A 442 -15.96 22.85 9.71
N PRO A 443 -15.53 23.19 8.49
CA PRO A 443 -16.01 22.52 7.28
C PRO A 443 -15.57 21.05 7.27
N LEU A 444 -16.40 20.17 6.70
CA LEU A 444 -16.19 18.72 6.69
C LEU A 444 -15.53 18.22 5.41
N LEU A 445 -15.99 18.69 4.25
CA LEU A 445 -15.61 18.08 2.97
C LEU A 445 -14.16 18.41 2.58
N PRO A 446 -13.32 17.39 2.32
CA PRO A 446 -11.94 17.58 1.89
C PRO A 446 -11.84 17.98 0.43
N VAL A 447 -10.95 18.92 0.11
CA VAL A 447 -10.62 19.31 -1.27
C VAL A 447 -9.11 19.36 -1.43
N HIS A 448 -8.60 18.73 -2.49
CA HIS A 448 -7.20 18.87 -2.89
C HIS A 448 -7.03 20.10 -3.78
N LEU A 449 -6.23 21.06 -3.31
CA LEU A 449 -5.82 22.23 -4.08
C LEU A 449 -4.30 22.35 -3.98
N ASP A 450 -3.60 22.37 -5.12
CA ASP A 450 -2.14 22.48 -5.21
C ASP A 450 -1.39 21.49 -4.28
N ASP A 451 -1.74 20.21 -4.35
CA ASP A 451 -1.22 19.11 -3.51
C ASP A 451 -1.49 19.24 -1.99
N MET A 452 -2.33 20.19 -1.58
CA MET A 452 -2.74 20.38 -0.17
C MET A 452 -4.19 19.95 0.05
N LEU A 453 -4.41 19.19 1.13
CA LEU A 453 -5.74 18.85 1.63
C LEU A 453 -6.30 19.99 2.49
N LEU A 454 -7.34 20.65 1.98
CA LEU A 454 -8.04 21.78 2.59
C LEU A 454 -9.51 21.45 2.89
N PHE A 455 -10.11 22.25 3.77
CA PHE A 455 -11.52 22.16 4.15
C PHE A 455 -12.18 23.56 4.04
N PRO A 456 -12.44 24.07 2.83
CA PRO A 456 -12.91 25.44 2.64
C PRO A 456 -14.45 25.56 2.60
N ASN A 457 -14.97 26.76 2.90
CA ASN A 457 -16.37 27.13 2.63
C ASN A 457 -16.58 27.70 1.22
N CYS A 458 -15.51 28.11 0.55
CA CYS A 458 -15.54 28.63 -0.83
C CYS A 458 -14.33 28.12 -1.61
N GLY A 459 -14.59 27.40 -2.71
CA GLY A 459 -13.53 26.87 -3.58
C GLY A 459 -12.69 27.97 -4.24
N LYS A 460 -13.29 29.10 -4.63
CA LYS A 460 -12.56 30.23 -5.23
C LYS A 460 -11.64 30.93 -4.24
N CYS A 461 -12.09 31.21 -3.01
CA CYS A 461 -11.25 31.81 -1.97
C CYS A 461 -10.03 30.93 -1.68
N ALA A 462 -10.23 29.62 -1.56
CA ALA A 462 -9.14 28.68 -1.29
C ALA A 462 -8.10 28.59 -2.43
N LYS A 463 -8.47 28.88 -3.68
CA LYS A 463 -7.55 28.92 -4.83
C LYS A 463 -6.70 30.19 -4.89
N ASN A 464 -7.27 31.33 -4.50
CA ASN A 464 -6.65 32.64 -4.68
C ASN A 464 -5.62 32.97 -3.59
N GLU A 465 -5.82 32.45 -2.38
CA GLU A 465 -5.04 32.83 -1.20
C GLU A 465 -3.93 31.80 -0.90
N LYS A 466 -2.65 32.19 -1.02
CA LYS A 466 -1.50 31.25 -0.96
C LYS A 466 -0.37 31.64 0.00
N LYS A 467 -0.61 32.58 0.91
CA LYS A 467 0.41 33.04 1.86
C LYS A 467 0.72 31.98 2.93
N ASP A 468 1.96 31.97 3.43
CA ASP A 468 2.39 31.08 4.53
C ASP A 468 1.66 31.41 5.83
N PHE A 469 1.37 32.69 6.08
CA PHE A 469 0.50 33.22 7.14
C PHE A 469 -0.43 34.24 6.51
N LEU A 470 -1.74 34.04 6.65
CA LEU A 470 -2.75 34.91 6.05
C LEU A 470 -3.61 35.53 7.15
N MET A 471 -3.37 36.81 7.45
CA MET A 471 -4.13 37.52 8.48
C MET A 471 -5.46 38.02 7.91
N LEU A 472 -6.49 38.00 8.75
CA LEU A 472 -7.84 38.44 8.40
C LEU A 472 -7.87 39.89 7.87
N LYS A 473 -7.05 40.77 8.43
CA LYS A 473 -6.90 42.16 8.00
C LYS A 473 -6.46 42.31 6.54
N ASP A 474 -5.77 41.30 5.99
CA ASP A 474 -5.23 41.32 4.63
C ASP A 474 -6.18 40.67 3.61
N VAL A 475 -7.29 40.07 4.07
CA VAL A 475 -8.23 39.31 3.23
C VAL A 475 -9.50 40.11 3.00
N LYS A 476 -9.93 40.19 1.74
CA LYS A 476 -11.23 40.75 1.40
C LYS A 476 -12.34 39.76 1.77
N LYS A 477 -13.42 40.26 2.38
CA LYS A 477 -14.63 39.46 2.63
C LYS A 477 -15.10 38.77 1.34
N CYS A 478 -15.52 37.51 1.46
CA CYS A 478 -16.01 36.73 0.33
C CYS A 478 -17.27 37.38 -0.26
N ARG A 479 -17.21 37.79 -1.53
CA ARG A 479 -18.36 38.34 -2.28
C ARG A 479 -18.86 37.40 -3.38
N HIS A 480 -18.33 36.18 -3.42
CA HIS A 480 -18.68 35.19 -4.44
C HIS A 480 -20.14 34.73 -4.29
N SER A 481 -20.82 34.52 -5.42
CA SER A 481 -22.17 33.95 -5.43
C SER A 481 -22.20 32.49 -4.94
N SER A 482 -23.39 31.94 -4.72
CA SER A 482 -23.58 30.53 -4.35
C SER A 482 -22.90 29.57 -5.33
N GLU A 483 -23.10 29.79 -6.63
CA GLU A 483 -22.53 29.00 -7.73
C GLU A 483 -21.01 29.12 -7.79
N GLU A 484 -20.48 30.30 -7.48
CA GLU A 484 -19.04 30.56 -7.47
C GLU A 484 -18.34 29.98 -6.24
N ARG A 485 -19.05 29.89 -5.10
CA ARG A 485 -18.54 29.27 -3.88
C ARG A 485 -18.53 27.75 -3.98
N ALA A 486 -19.42 27.19 -4.80
CA ALA A 486 -19.62 25.77 -4.93
C ALA A 486 -18.32 25.04 -5.32
N ILE A 487 -18.14 23.88 -4.70
CA ILE A 487 -16.98 23.01 -4.86
C ILE A 487 -17.41 21.85 -5.74
N LEU A 488 -16.76 21.70 -6.88
CA LEU A 488 -16.85 20.49 -7.70
C LEU A 488 -15.85 19.48 -7.14
N GLY A 489 -16.33 18.28 -6.78
CA GLY A 489 -15.46 17.23 -6.26
C GLY A 489 -16.10 15.85 -6.32
N THR A 490 -15.28 14.84 -6.05
CA THR A 490 -15.73 13.46 -5.86
C THR A 490 -15.69 13.15 -4.37
N PHE A 491 -16.80 12.67 -3.80
CA PHE A 491 -16.93 12.41 -2.37
C PHE A 491 -17.53 11.03 -2.12
N THR A 492 -17.29 10.47 -0.93
CA THR A 492 -18.01 9.28 -0.47
C THR A 492 -19.44 9.65 -0.08
N SER A 493 -20.38 8.71 -0.25
CA SER A 493 -21.76 8.93 0.18
C SER A 493 -21.85 9.20 1.68
N ILE A 494 -21.00 8.57 2.51
CA ILE A 494 -20.97 8.80 3.97
C ILE A 494 -20.54 10.23 4.33
N GLU A 495 -19.56 10.81 3.62
CA GLU A 495 -19.17 12.20 3.86
C GLU A 495 -20.20 13.19 3.32
N LEU A 496 -20.84 12.89 2.19
CA LEU A 496 -21.91 13.74 1.66
C LEU A 496 -23.10 13.77 2.60
N LYS A 497 -23.57 12.60 3.07
CA LYS A 497 -24.66 12.50 4.06
C LYS A 497 -24.33 13.32 5.30
N LYS A 498 -23.12 13.15 5.87
CA LYS A 498 -22.68 13.93 7.02
C LYS A 498 -22.53 15.43 6.72
N ALA A 499 -22.16 15.81 5.52
CA ALA A 499 -22.08 17.21 5.12
C ALA A 499 -23.48 17.85 5.01
N LEU A 500 -24.48 17.13 4.50
CA LEU A 500 -25.86 17.63 4.41
C LEU A 500 -26.43 17.93 5.81
N GLU A 501 -26.16 17.09 6.82
CA GLU A 501 -26.50 17.38 8.23
C GLU A 501 -25.91 18.71 8.75
N LEU A 502 -24.78 19.15 8.19
CA LEU A 502 -24.10 20.40 8.55
C LEU A 502 -24.60 21.60 7.73
N GLY A 503 -25.66 21.41 6.93
CA GLY A 503 -26.29 22.44 6.10
C GLY A 503 -25.62 22.64 4.73
N TYR A 504 -24.78 21.71 4.28
CA TYR A 504 -24.31 21.72 2.90
C TYR A 504 -25.48 21.48 1.94
N ARG A 505 -25.32 21.92 0.69
CA ARG A 505 -26.32 21.69 -0.36
C ARG A 505 -25.64 21.18 -1.61
N VAL A 506 -26.11 20.06 -2.15
CA VAL A 506 -25.66 19.61 -3.48
C VAL A 506 -26.57 20.25 -4.52
N ILE A 507 -25.97 20.97 -5.47
CA ILE A 507 -26.69 21.72 -6.50
C ILE A 507 -26.62 21.07 -7.88
N HIS A 508 -25.73 20.10 -8.07
CA HIS A 508 -25.55 19.45 -9.36
C HIS A 508 -24.96 18.05 -9.20
N PHE A 509 -25.51 17.09 -9.92
CA PHE A 509 -25.05 15.71 -9.98
C PHE A 509 -24.47 15.41 -11.36
N TYR A 510 -23.33 14.72 -11.40
CA TYR A 510 -22.70 14.32 -12.67
C TYR A 510 -22.71 12.81 -12.85
N ARG A 511 -22.14 12.08 -11.88
CA ARG A 511 -21.91 10.63 -11.98
C ARG A 511 -21.80 10.00 -10.60
N ALA A 512 -22.08 8.70 -10.51
CA ALA A 512 -21.82 7.90 -9.31
C ALA A 512 -21.29 6.50 -9.64
N TYR A 513 -20.44 5.99 -8.75
CA TYR A 513 -20.19 4.55 -8.58
C TYR A 513 -21.08 4.07 -7.45
N HIS A 514 -22.20 3.46 -7.80
CA HIS A 514 -23.15 2.92 -6.83
C HIS A 514 -22.83 1.46 -6.51
N PHE A 515 -22.61 1.13 -5.25
CA PHE A 515 -22.44 -0.24 -4.77
C PHE A 515 -23.76 -0.75 -4.21
N GLU A 516 -24.21 -1.90 -4.71
CA GLU A 516 -25.48 -2.51 -4.27
C GLU A 516 -25.35 -3.25 -2.93
N ALA A 517 -24.13 -3.63 -2.55
CA ALA A 517 -23.87 -4.45 -1.38
C ALA A 517 -22.76 -3.86 -0.51
N PHE A 518 -22.97 -3.95 0.80
CA PHE A 518 -22.02 -3.56 1.83
C PHE A 518 -21.81 -4.71 2.81
N ASP A 519 -20.56 -4.94 3.22
CA ASP A 519 -20.19 -5.97 4.18
C ASP A 519 -19.76 -5.34 5.51
N THR A 520 -20.45 -5.71 6.58
CA THR A 520 -20.17 -5.25 7.95
C THR A 520 -19.13 -6.11 8.68
N GLN A 521 -18.73 -7.25 8.10
CA GLN A 521 -17.82 -8.22 8.71
C GLN A 521 -16.42 -8.21 8.06
N LEU A 522 -16.24 -7.48 6.95
CA LEU A 522 -15.07 -7.52 6.09
C LEU A 522 -13.74 -7.48 6.86
N PHE A 523 -13.59 -6.51 7.77
CA PHE A 523 -12.39 -6.34 8.59
C PHE A 523 -12.56 -6.76 10.04
N LYS A 524 -13.77 -7.12 10.50
CA LYS A 524 -14.02 -7.42 11.92
C LYS A 524 -13.16 -8.56 12.44
N GLY A 525 -13.11 -9.68 11.74
CA GLY A 525 -12.26 -10.82 12.12
C GLY A 525 -10.78 -10.44 12.15
N TYR A 526 -10.32 -9.65 11.18
CA TYR A 526 -8.93 -9.20 11.08
C TYR A 526 -8.54 -8.26 12.23
N VAL A 527 -9.37 -7.25 12.50
CA VAL A 527 -9.16 -6.30 13.60
C VAL A 527 -9.19 -7.03 14.95
N ARG A 528 -10.14 -7.94 15.16
CA ARG A 528 -10.24 -8.78 16.37
C ARG A 528 -8.94 -9.54 16.65
N MET A 529 -8.41 -10.23 15.64
CA MET A 529 -7.18 -11.02 15.78
C MET A 529 -5.99 -10.14 16.22
N PHE A 530 -5.78 -8.99 15.58
CA PHE A 530 -4.66 -8.11 15.94
C PHE A 530 -4.88 -7.33 17.23
N LEU A 531 -6.12 -7.00 17.58
CA LEU A 531 -6.43 -6.36 18.85
C LEU A 531 -6.17 -7.31 20.03
N LYS A 532 -6.56 -8.58 19.90
CA LYS A 532 -6.23 -9.63 20.89
C LYS A 532 -4.72 -9.71 21.13
N ILE A 533 -3.93 -9.86 20.06
CA ILE A 533 -2.46 -9.90 20.13
C ILE A 533 -1.90 -8.63 20.79
N LYS A 534 -2.43 -7.44 20.42
CA LYS A 534 -2.00 -6.17 21.01
C LYS A 534 -2.23 -6.17 22.52
N VAL A 535 -3.40 -6.59 22.98
CA VAL A 535 -3.72 -6.62 24.42
C VAL A 535 -2.83 -7.62 25.16
N GLU A 536 -2.70 -8.85 24.64
CA GLU A 536 -1.84 -9.90 25.22
C GLU A 536 -0.37 -9.46 25.32
N ALA A 537 0.12 -8.67 24.36
CA ALA A 537 1.48 -8.16 24.35
C ALA A 537 1.71 -6.90 25.20
N SER A 538 0.65 -6.14 25.53
CA SER A 538 0.78 -4.82 26.20
C SER A 538 0.94 -4.90 27.72
N GLY A 539 0.78 -6.09 28.32
CA GLY A 539 0.86 -6.27 29.77
C GLY A 539 -0.33 -5.63 30.53
N TRP A 540 -0.21 -5.53 31.86
CA TRP A 540 -1.26 -4.95 32.71
C TRP A 540 -1.25 -3.41 32.62
N PRO A 541 -2.42 -2.75 32.54
CA PRO A 541 -2.50 -1.30 32.68
C PRO A 541 -1.88 -0.83 34.00
N ALA A 542 -1.31 0.38 34.03
CA ALA A 542 -0.62 0.92 35.21
C ALA A 542 -1.51 1.06 36.47
N GLU A 543 -2.83 1.12 36.26
CA GLU A 543 -3.87 1.18 37.28
C GLU A 543 -4.18 -0.19 37.89
N VAL A 544 -3.85 -1.27 37.20
CA VAL A 544 -4.14 -2.65 37.63
C VAL A 544 -2.95 -3.19 38.41
N LYS A 545 -2.98 -3.03 39.73
CA LYS A 545 -1.86 -3.41 40.62
C LYS A 545 -2.23 -4.58 41.52
N THR A 546 -3.48 -4.64 41.94
CA THR A 546 -3.98 -5.66 42.87
C THR A 546 -4.54 -6.88 42.14
N GLU A 547 -4.66 -8.00 42.86
CA GLU A 547 -5.15 -9.24 42.26
C GLU A 547 -6.67 -9.19 41.99
N GLU A 548 -7.44 -8.45 42.79
CA GLU A 548 -8.84 -8.13 42.50
C GLU A 548 -9.00 -7.28 41.23
N GLU A 549 -8.18 -6.24 41.03
CA GLU A 549 -8.22 -5.42 39.80
C GLU A 549 -7.81 -6.24 38.57
N LYS A 550 -6.83 -7.14 38.71
CA LYS A 550 -6.49 -8.10 37.65
C LYS A 550 -7.66 -9.03 37.37
N ARG A 551 -8.36 -9.54 38.38
CA ARG A 551 -9.55 -10.39 38.19
C ARG A 551 -10.70 -9.65 37.52
N VAL A 552 -10.95 -8.39 37.85
CA VAL A 552 -11.96 -7.55 37.18
C VAL A 552 -11.55 -7.27 35.74
N PHE A 553 -10.27 -6.94 35.49
CA PHE A 553 -9.75 -6.75 34.15
C PHE A 553 -9.82 -8.04 33.32
N ILE A 554 -9.46 -9.18 33.90
CA ILE A 554 -9.60 -10.51 33.29
C ILE A 554 -11.07 -10.82 33.01
N ALA A 555 -11.99 -10.59 33.94
CA ALA A 555 -13.42 -10.86 33.74
C ALA A 555 -14.03 -10.03 32.60
N ILE A 556 -13.64 -8.74 32.51
CA ILE A 556 -13.96 -7.88 31.36
C ILE A 556 -13.37 -8.47 30.07
N MET A 557 -12.12 -8.93 30.12
CA MET A 557 -11.45 -9.56 28.98
C MET A 557 -12.01 -10.96 28.65
N GLU A 558 -12.61 -11.69 29.59
CA GLU A 558 -13.23 -13.01 29.43
C GLU A 558 -14.60 -12.93 28.75
N GLU A 559 -15.40 -11.90 29.04
CA GLU A 559 -16.59 -11.55 28.24
C GLU A 559 -16.20 -11.26 26.77
N TRP A 560 -15.04 -10.63 26.56
CA TRP A 560 -14.44 -10.46 25.23
C TRP A 560 -13.88 -11.77 24.65
N GLN A 561 -13.31 -12.64 25.48
CA GLN A 561 -12.73 -13.91 25.07
C GLN A 561 -13.77 -14.89 24.55
N LYS A 562 -15.00 -14.86 25.08
CA LYS A 562 -16.17 -15.61 24.56
C LYS A 562 -16.56 -15.23 23.12
N ILE A 563 -16.11 -14.08 22.63
CA ILE A 563 -16.29 -13.60 21.25
C ILE A 563 -15.06 -13.93 20.35
N LEU A 564 -13.93 -14.40 20.93
CA LEU A 564 -12.58 -14.35 20.34
C LEU A 564 -11.81 -15.69 20.30
N GLN A 565 -12.47 -16.85 20.35
CA GLN A 565 -11.80 -18.17 20.33
C GLN A 565 -11.85 -18.86 18.95
N ASP A 566 -10.67 -18.98 18.31
CA ASP A 566 -10.23 -20.16 17.53
C ASP A 566 -8.70 -20.28 17.68
N ASP A 567 -8.24 -21.51 17.89
CA ASP A 567 -6.98 -21.90 18.51
C ASP A 567 -6.12 -22.73 17.54
N LYS A 568 -4.86 -22.28 17.34
CA LYS A 568 -3.64 -23.10 17.04
C LYS A 568 -2.53 -22.21 16.49
N LEU A 569 -1.42 -22.02 17.23
CA LEU A 569 -0.03 -21.80 16.75
C LEU A 569 0.95 -21.61 17.93
N GLU A 570 2.16 -22.19 17.85
CA GLU A 570 3.37 -21.88 18.65
C GLU A 570 4.65 -21.86 17.76
N THR A 571 5.76 -21.29 18.27
CA THR A 571 6.86 -20.59 17.53
C THR A 571 8.29 -21.19 17.63
N SER A 572 9.20 -20.78 16.72
CA SER A 572 10.67 -20.47 16.90
C SER A 572 11.36 -20.26 15.52
N GLU A 573 12.53 -19.65 15.26
CA GLU A 573 13.49 -18.74 15.93
C GLU A 573 14.35 -18.03 14.81
N PRO A 574 15.03 -16.88 15.06
CA PRO A 574 15.76 -16.09 14.06
C PRO A 574 17.27 -16.41 13.88
N ILE A 575 17.84 -16.12 12.70
CA ILE A 575 19.26 -16.37 12.39
C ILE A 575 20.13 -15.13 12.62
N MET A 576 21.09 -15.29 13.53
CA MET A 576 22.11 -14.32 13.93
C MET A 576 23.36 -14.40 13.05
N LEU A 577 24.02 -13.27 12.76
CA LEU A 577 25.34 -13.30 12.10
C LEU A 577 26.47 -13.59 13.11
N LYS A 578 27.67 -13.88 12.60
CA LYS A 578 28.82 -14.43 13.35
C LYS A 578 29.31 -13.60 14.56
N ASP A 579 28.90 -12.34 14.70
CA ASP A 579 29.27 -11.48 15.83
C ASP A 579 28.29 -11.57 17.03
N LYS A 580 27.19 -12.32 16.88
CA LYS A 580 26.10 -12.44 17.86
C LYS A 580 25.42 -11.13 18.27
N LYS A 581 25.65 -10.02 17.54
CA LYS A 581 25.11 -8.69 17.88
C LYS A 581 24.43 -7.99 16.70
N THR A 582 24.58 -8.49 15.48
CA THR A 582 24.09 -7.82 14.29
C THR A 582 23.30 -8.76 13.37
N MET A 583 22.16 -8.28 12.85
CA MET A 583 21.33 -8.97 11.86
C MET A 583 21.35 -8.19 10.54
N ARG A 584 21.72 -8.84 9.42
CA ARG A 584 21.79 -8.19 8.09
C ARG A 584 20.55 -8.49 7.28
N VAL A 585 19.81 -7.45 6.89
CA VAL A 585 18.72 -7.52 5.90
C VAL A 585 19.02 -6.52 4.78
N SER A 586 19.22 -7.01 3.56
CA SER A 586 19.41 -6.16 2.38
C SER A 586 18.07 -5.92 1.67
N ILE A 587 17.56 -4.68 1.74
CA ILE A 587 16.32 -4.26 1.07
C ILE A 587 16.67 -3.28 -0.06
N LYS A 588 16.32 -3.64 -1.31
CA LYS A 588 16.38 -2.71 -2.44
C LYS A 588 15.11 -1.86 -2.45
N LYS A 589 15.25 -0.55 -2.21
CA LYS A 589 14.17 0.43 -2.39
C LYS A 589 13.99 0.67 -3.89
N LYS A 590 12.85 0.27 -4.47
CA LYS A 590 12.47 0.73 -5.82
C LYS A 590 12.09 2.20 -5.71
N GLU A 591 12.84 3.08 -6.37
CA GLU A 591 12.47 4.49 -6.51
C GLU A 591 11.33 4.64 -7.52
N ALA A 592 10.39 5.53 -7.17
CA ALA A 592 9.48 6.26 -8.04
C ALA A 592 8.81 5.47 -9.18
N PHE A 593 7.85 4.62 -8.80
CA PHE A 593 6.47 4.58 -9.29
C PHE A 593 5.86 3.51 -8.40
N VAL A 594 4.96 3.87 -7.48
CA VAL A 594 4.06 2.86 -6.94
C VAL A 594 3.15 2.53 -8.12
N VAL A 595 3.61 1.64 -9.00
CA VAL A 595 2.69 0.83 -9.79
C VAL A 595 1.87 0.16 -8.72
N GLU A 596 0.64 0.64 -8.54
CA GLU A 596 -0.30 0.04 -7.63
C GLU A 596 -0.24 -1.47 -7.86
N HIS A 597 -0.11 -2.21 -6.77
CA HIS A 597 -0.08 -3.65 -6.89
C HIS A 597 -1.30 -4.05 -7.72
N ARG A 598 -1.18 -5.00 -8.66
CA ARG A 598 -2.27 -5.43 -9.57
C ARG A 598 -3.55 -5.93 -8.86
N VAL A 599 -3.63 -5.83 -7.54
CA VAL A 599 -4.72 -6.23 -6.64
C VAL A 599 -4.98 -5.20 -5.51
N SER A 600 -4.70 -3.90 -5.69
CA SER A 600 -5.16 -2.88 -4.73
C SER A 600 -6.60 -2.44 -4.99
N ASN A 601 -7.33 -2.13 -3.93
CA ASN A 601 -8.66 -1.54 -4.01
C ASN A 601 -8.66 -0.20 -3.25
N ILE A 602 -8.57 0.89 -4.00
CA ILE A 602 -8.56 2.26 -3.46
C ILE A 602 -9.91 2.67 -2.84
N ILE A 603 -11.01 2.02 -3.23
CA ILE A 603 -12.34 2.32 -2.70
C ILE A 603 -12.41 1.97 -1.21
N LEU A 604 -11.81 0.86 -0.79
CA LEU A 604 -11.77 0.51 0.64
C LEU A 604 -10.93 1.50 1.44
N SER A 605 -9.78 1.93 0.90
CA SER A 605 -8.91 2.88 1.60
C SER A 605 -9.54 4.25 1.72
N LEU A 606 -10.21 4.77 0.68
CA LEU A 606 -10.97 6.03 0.80
C LEU A 606 -12.15 5.89 1.75
N TRP A 607 -12.80 4.72 1.84
CA TRP A 607 -13.93 4.51 2.74
C TRP A 607 -13.45 4.56 4.19
N THR A 608 -12.36 3.85 4.50
CA THR A 608 -11.71 3.87 5.80
C THR A 608 -11.30 5.29 6.21
N THR A 609 -10.69 6.08 5.33
CA THR A 609 -10.27 7.45 5.70
C THR A 609 -11.45 8.40 5.85
N SER A 610 -12.50 8.24 5.05
CA SER A 610 -13.75 9.00 5.16
C SER A 610 -14.46 8.72 6.49
N ALA A 611 -14.62 7.45 6.84
CA ALA A 611 -15.17 7.04 8.13
C ALA A 611 -14.32 7.56 9.30
N ALA A 612 -12.99 7.50 9.19
CA ALA A 612 -12.08 8.04 10.21
C ALA A 612 -12.24 9.56 10.40
N ARG A 613 -12.40 10.33 9.30
CA ARG A 613 -12.65 11.77 9.37
C ARG A 613 -14.00 12.08 10.01
N ILE A 614 -15.04 11.31 9.70
CA ILE A 614 -16.38 11.47 10.29
C ILE A 614 -16.32 11.18 11.80
N LYS A 615 -15.68 10.08 12.22
CA LYS A 615 -15.51 9.74 13.65
C LYS A 615 -14.75 10.81 14.43
N LEU A 616 -13.66 11.34 13.87
CA LEU A 616 -12.96 12.50 14.46
C LEU A 616 -13.89 13.72 14.53
N TYR A 617 -14.66 13.98 13.47
CA TYR A 617 -15.57 15.11 13.40
C TYR A 617 -16.67 15.03 14.46
N GLU A 618 -17.24 13.84 14.73
CA GLU A 618 -18.23 13.64 15.79
C GLU A 618 -17.70 14.10 17.16
N TYR A 619 -16.44 13.79 17.50
CA TYR A 619 -15.80 14.30 18.72
C TYR A 619 -15.51 15.80 18.64
N MET A 620 -15.15 16.33 17.47
CA MET A 620 -15.06 17.77 17.27
C MET A 620 -16.41 18.46 17.55
N GLU A 621 -17.53 17.90 17.08
CA GLU A 621 -18.87 18.42 17.33
C GLU A 621 -19.23 18.44 18.81
N GLN A 622 -18.91 17.37 19.56
CA GLN A 622 -19.11 17.35 21.00
C GLN A 622 -18.37 18.50 21.69
N VAL A 623 -17.12 18.77 21.29
CA VAL A 623 -16.34 19.90 21.81
C VAL A 623 -16.99 21.23 21.44
N TYR A 624 -17.14 21.55 20.16
CA TYR A 624 -17.53 22.91 19.77
C TYR A 624 -19.03 23.23 20.01
N ARG A 625 -19.88 22.23 20.20
CA ARG A 625 -21.29 22.43 20.60
C ARG A 625 -21.43 22.63 22.12
N THR A 626 -20.44 22.22 22.91
CA THR A 626 -20.43 22.45 24.36
C THR A 626 -20.09 23.91 24.65
N LYS A 627 -20.93 24.57 25.45
CA LYS A 627 -20.76 25.99 25.78
C LYS A 627 -19.43 26.24 26.50
N GLY A 628 -18.70 27.28 26.10
CA GLY A 628 -17.40 27.64 26.67
C GLY A 628 -16.23 26.77 26.18
N CYS A 629 -16.46 25.81 25.28
CA CYS A 629 -15.38 25.00 24.72
C CYS A 629 -14.89 25.58 23.38
N LYS A 630 -13.57 25.48 23.14
CA LYS A 630 -12.94 25.97 21.91
C LYS A 630 -11.95 24.94 21.37
N LEU A 631 -12.17 24.46 20.15
CA LEU A 631 -11.19 23.62 19.44
C LEU A 631 -9.93 24.44 19.12
N LEU A 632 -8.77 23.87 19.45
CA LEU A 632 -7.46 24.47 19.19
C LEU A 632 -6.73 23.77 18.04
N TYR A 633 -6.73 22.44 18.00
CA TYR A 633 -5.96 21.67 17.02
C TYR A 633 -6.50 20.25 16.84
N CYS A 634 -6.30 19.68 15.65
CA CYS A 634 -6.50 18.25 15.40
C CYS A 634 -5.35 17.66 14.58
N ASP A 635 -4.99 16.40 14.84
CA ASP A 635 -4.14 15.60 13.96
C ASP A 635 -4.61 14.16 13.92
N THR A 636 -5.35 13.83 12.85
CA THR A 636 -5.84 12.49 12.50
C THR A 636 -6.79 11.86 13.51
N ASP A 637 -6.29 11.52 14.69
CA ASP A 637 -6.93 10.83 15.81
C ASP A 637 -6.86 11.63 17.12
N SER A 638 -6.14 12.76 17.14
CA SER A 638 -6.02 13.60 18.34
C SER A 638 -6.76 14.94 18.22
N LEU A 639 -7.27 15.42 19.36
CA LEU A 639 -7.88 16.74 19.54
C LEU A 639 -7.22 17.49 20.70
N ILE A 640 -6.98 18.79 20.51
CA ILE A 640 -6.58 19.73 21.56
C ILE A 640 -7.65 20.83 21.61
N PHE A 641 -8.14 21.15 22.79
CA PHE A 641 -9.21 22.13 22.99
C PHE A 641 -9.15 22.77 24.38
N THR A 642 -9.75 23.96 24.51
CA THR A 642 -10.06 24.55 25.82
C THR A 642 -11.48 24.20 26.23
N HIS A 643 -11.71 24.14 27.53
CA HIS A 643 -13.05 24.01 28.11
C HIS A 643 -13.09 24.60 29.52
N PRO A 644 -14.29 24.92 30.06
CA PRO A 644 -14.42 25.35 31.44
C PRO A 644 -13.97 24.24 32.39
N ARG A 645 -13.33 24.62 33.50
CA ARG A 645 -12.91 23.66 34.53
C ARG A 645 -14.12 22.86 35.05
N GLY A 646 -13.96 21.55 35.15
CA GLY A 646 -15.02 20.63 35.57
C GLY A 646 -16.07 20.28 34.50
N VAL A 647 -16.02 20.90 33.30
CA VAL A 647 -16.97 20.67 32.20
C VAL A 647 -16.24 20.12 30.97
N CYS A 648 -15.51 19.01 31.13
CA CYS A 648 -14.86 18.35 30.01
C CYS A 648 -15.91 17.78 29.04
N PRO A 649 -15.98 18.23 27.78
CA PRO A 649 -17.00 17.78 26.82
C PRO A 649 -16.82 16.32 26.37
N LEU A 650 -15.63 15.76 26.56
CA LEU A 650 -15.29 14.40 26.13
C LEU A 650 -15.19 13.46 27.34
N LYS A 651 -15.83 12.30 27.22
CA LYS A 651 -15.74 11.22 28.20
C LYS A 651 -14.49 10.38 27.93
N GLU A 652 -13.72 10.10 28.97
CA GLU A 652 -12.59 9.19 28.92
C GLU A 652 -13.07 7.74 28.82
N GLY A 653 -12.47 7.01 27.89
CA GLY A 653 -12.74 5.62 27.60
C GLY A 653 -11.47 4.77 27.55
N LYS A 654 -11.67 3.46 27.58
CA LYS A 654 -10.60 2.44 27.55
C LYS A 654 -10.72 1.53 26.33
N PHE A 655 -11.81 1.65 25.57
CA PHE A 655 -12.15 0.75 24.49
C PHE A 655 -11.81 1.33 23.11
N LEU A 656 -11.79 0.44 22.12
CA LEU A 656 -11.52 0.75 20.73
C LEU A 656 -12.47 1.87 20.23
N GLY A 657 -11.90 2.95 19.67
CA GLY A 657 -12.68 4.06 19.13
C GLY A 657 -13.15 5.10 20.15
N GLU A 658 -12.90 4.89 21.45
CA GLU A 658 -13.14 5.88 22.49
C GLU A 658 -11.97 6.87 22.62
N MET A 659 -12.24 8.00 23.28
CA MET A 659 -11.25 9.04 23.55
C MET A 659 -10.50 8.76 24.85
N THR A 660 -9.17 8.88 24.83
CA THR A 660 -8.32 8.80 26.01
C THR A 660 -7.46 10.05 26.15
N ARG A 661 -7.21 10.49 27.38
CA ARG A 661 -6.46 11.72 27.66
C ARG A 661 -4.95 11.45 27.56
N GLU A 662 -4.24 12.14 26.64
CA GLU A 662 -2.80 11.87 26.37
C GLU A 662 -1.90 12.27 27.55
N TYR A 663 -2.25 13.34 28.27
CA TYR A 663 -1.45 13.91 29.37
C TYR A 663 -2.23 13.95 30.70
N ALA A 664 -2.88 12.86 31.11
CA ALA A 664 -3.75 12.82 32.30
C ALA A 664 -3.06 13.29 33.60
N ASP A 665 -1.78 12.95 33.79
CA ASP A 665 -0.97 13.32 34.96
C ASP A 665 -0.39 14.75 34.92
N ASN A 666 -0.72 15.52 33.89
CA ASN A 666 -0.21 16.88 33.71
C ASN A 666 -1.35 17.87 33.43
N GLU A 667 -1.11 19.12 33.77
CA GLU A 667 -1.92 20.25 33.37
C GLU A 667 -1.23 20.94 32.19
N ILE A 668 -1.99 21.23 31.12
CA ILE A 668 -1.47 21.97 29.98
C ILE A 668 -1.68 23.46 30.27
N LEU A 669 -0.60 24.18 30.52
CA LEU A 669 -0.61 25.59 30.87
C LEU A 669 -0.79 26.47 29.64
N GLU A 670 -0.05 26.16 28.57
CA GLU A 670 -0.04 26.95 27.34
C GLU A 670 0.11 26.02 26.13
N PHE A 671 -0.54 26.42 25.04
CA PHE A 671 -0.47 25.77 23.74
C PHE A 671 -0.12 26.81 22.67
N VAL A 672 0.80 26.44 21.77
CA VAL A 672 1.10 27.22 20.57
C VAL A 672 1.28 26.33 19.35
N SER A 673 0.79 26.75 18.18
CA SER A 673 0.93 26.02 16.92
C SER A 673 1.32 26.93 15.76
N GLY A 674 2.36 26.53 15.03
CA GLY A 674 2.82 27.22 13.82
C GLY A 674 2.16 26.69 12.54
N GLY A 675 1.24 25.73 12.66
CA GLY A 675 0.59 25.07 11.54
C GLY A 675 0.45 23.55 11.70
N PRO A 676 0.02 22.85 10.65
CA PRO A 676 -0.14 21.40 10.68
C PRO A 676 1.17 20.68 11.05
N LYS A 677 1.09 19.82 12.08
CA LYS A 677 2.19 19.00 12.64
C LYS A 677 3.35 19.85 13.19
N GLN A 678 3.03 21.04 13.69
CA GLN A 678 3.94 22.02 14.27
C GLN A 678 3.26 22.65 15.48
N TYR A 679 3.55 22.14 16.69
CA TYR A 679 3.02 22.71 17.93
C TYR A 679 3.95 22.47 19.10
N SER A 680 3.78 23.27 20.16
CA SER A 680 4.38 23.02 21.46
C SER A 680 3.34 23.17 22.57
N LEU A 681 3.52 22.38 23.62
CA LEU A 681 2.73 22.38 24.84
C LEU A 681 3.66 22.69 26.01
N LYS A 682 3.23 23.58 26.90
CA LYS A 682 3.86 23.81 28.20
C LYS A 682 3.02 23.10 29.26
N LEU A 683 3.62 22.17 29.98
CA LEU A 683 2.93 21.27 30.90
C LEU A 683 3.46 21.39 32.33
N ARG A 684 2.59 21.24 33.31
CA ARG A 684 2.94 21.12 34.74
C ARG A 684 2.52 19.75 35.24
N SER A 685 3.44 19.01 35.84
CA SER A 685 3.11 17.72 36.44
C SER A 685 2.25 17.92 37.69
N LYS A 686 1.15 17.17 37.79
CA LYS A 686 0.25 17.21 38.95
C LYS A 686 0.87 16.60 40.22
N THR A 687 1.87 15.73 40.07
CA THR A 687 2.47 15.00 41.20
C THR A 687 3.61 15.76 41.88
N ASN A 688 4.46 16.44 41.11
CA ASN A 688 5.64 17.13 41.65
C ASN A 688 5.71 18.62 41.28
N GLY A 689 4.71 19.17 40.58
CA GLY A 689 4.65 20.57 40.18
C GLY A 689 5.69 20.98 39.12
N LYS A 690 6.52 20.06 38.63
CA LYS A 690 7.59 20.37 37.67
C LYS A 690 7.00 20.79 36.32
N VAL A 691 7.47 21.93 35.82
CA VAL A 691 7.12 22.44 34.48
C VAL A 691 8.07 21.87 33.44
N TRP A 692 7.54 21.43 32.31
CA TRP A 692 8.27 20.91 31.16
C TRP A 692 7.52 21.19 29.86
N GLN A 693 8.16 20.96 28.71
CA GLN A 693 7.56 21.25 27.40
C GLN A 693 7.56 20.04 26.45
N LYS A 694 6.57 19.98 25.57
CA LYS A 694 6.47 18.99 24.50
C LYS A 694 6.31 19.69 23.15
N THR A 695 7.39 19.76 22.39
CA THR A 695 7.39 20.32 21.03
C THR A 695 7.32 19.21 19.97
N LYS A 696 6.35 19.28 19.05
CA LYS A 696 6.25 18.41 17.86
C LYS A 696 6.39 19.27 16.59
N ILE A 697 7.50 19.09 15.85
CA ILE A 697 7.74 19.73 14.54
C ILE A 697 8.07 18.64 13.51
N ARG A 698 7.18 18.42 12.55
CA ARG A 698 7.40 17.41 11.51
C ARG A 698 8.65 17.72 10.69
N GLY A 699 9.53 16.72 10.58
CA GLY A 699 10.73 16.80 9.74
C GLY A 699 11.97 17.35 10.46
N ILE A 700 11.82 17.87 11.68
CA ILE A 700 12.91 18.26 12.57
C ILE A 700 13.05 17.20 13.66
N THR A 701 14.22 16.60 13.77
CA THR A 701 14.56 15.69 14.88
C THR A 701 15.09 16.57 16.00
N GLN A 702 14.45 16.62 17.15
CA GLN A 702 14.96 17.40 18.27
C GLN A 702 15.98 16.57 19.06
N THR A 703 17.12 17.16 19.37
CA THR A 703 18.15 16.59 20.26
C THR A 703 18.45 17.58 21.38
N PHE A 704 19.21 17.16 22.39
CA PHE A 704 19.58 18.06 23.50
C PHE A 704 20.25 19.36 23.02
N ASN A 705 21.10 19.27 22.00
CA ASN A 705 21.81 20.41 21.40
C ASN A 705 21.05 21.08 20.23
N ASN A 706 19.90 20.55 19.84
CA ASN A 706 19.18 20.98 18.64
C ASN A 706 17.66 20.89 18.91
N LYS A 707 17.20 21.77 19.80
CA LYS A 707 15.82 21.90 20.24
C LYS A 707 15.39 23.36 20.10
N ILE A 708 14.09 23.59 20.03
CA ILE A 708 13.49 24.92 20.15
C ILE A 708 12.67 24.95 21.43
N ASP A 709 12.87 26.00 22.22
CA ASP A 709 12.13 26.18 23.46
C ASP A 709 10.75 26.80 23.20
N PHE A 710 9.82 26.57 24.14
CA PHE A 710 8.42 26.96 23.99
C PHE A 710 8.28 28.47 23.72
N GLU A 711 9.00 29.30 24.47
CA GLU A 711 8.94 30.76 24.33
C GLU A 711 9.53 31.25 22.99
N GLU A 712 10.59 30.59 22.50
CA GLU A 712 11.16 30.88 21.18
C GLU A 712 10.15 30.56 20.07
N LEU A 713 9.52 29.38 20.13
CA LEU A 713 8.49 28.99 19.16
C LEU A 713 7.28 29.91 19.23
N LYS A 714 6.89 30.30 20.45
CA LYS A 714 5.79 31.24 20.68
C LYS A 714 6.08 32.59 20.06
N SER A 715 7.26 33.16 20.28
CA SER A 715 7.65 34.45 19.67
C SER A 715 7.68 34.33 18.14
N MET A 716 8.28 33.27 17.56
CA MET A 716 8.28 33.06 16.10
C MET A 716 6.88 33.00 15.48
N ILE A 717 5.86 32.58 16.22
CA ILE A 717 4.48 32.44 15.74
C ILE A 717 3.68 33.72 15.97
N LEU A 718 3.74 34.29 17.18
CA LEU A 718 2.95 35.48 17.55
C LEU A 718 3.53 36.77 16.96
N GLU A 719 4.84 36.81 16.73
CA GLU A 719 5.55 37.93 16.13
C GLU A 719 6.01 37.60 14.70
N TYR A 720 5.28 36.72 14.01
CA TYR A 720 5.65 36.20 12.70
C TYR A 720 6.09 37.30 11.73
N LYS A 721 7.32 37.16 11.22
CA LYS A 721 7.88 37.98 10.14
C LYS A 721 8.13 37.12 8.92
N GLU A 722 7.67 37.59 7.77
CA GLU A 722 7.88 36.90 6.51
C GLU A 722 9.38 36.77 6.20
N GLY A 723 9.84 35.55 5.95
CA GLY A 723 11.25 35.24 5.66
C GLY A 723 12.10 34.88 6.88
N GLU A 724 11.59 35.03 8.11
CA GLU A 724 12.31 34.61 9.31
C GLU A 724 12.36 33.08 9.41
N THR A 725 13.56 32.54 9.61
CA THR A 725 13.83 31.11 9.70
C THR A 725 14.83 30.83 10.80
N MET A 726 14.71 29.66 11.42
CA MET A 726 15.68 29.14 12.38
C MET A 726 16.31 27.86 11.82
N THR A 727 17.63 27.75 11.88
CA THR A 727 18.37 26.61 11.31
C THR A 727 18.73 25.58 12.37
N PHE A 728 18.34 24.32 12.13
CA PHE A 728 18.71 23.16 12.93
C PHE A 728 19.91 22.44 12.31
N HIS A 729 20.99 22.27 13.08
CA HIS A 729 22.23 21.63 12.62
C HIS A 729 22.39 20.20 13.14
N TYR A 730 22.62 19.25 12.23
CA TYR A 730 22.77 17.82 12.50
C TYR A 730 24.15 17.35 12.05
N PRO A 731 25.17 17.45 12.91
CA PRO A 731 26.52 17.02 12.56
C PRO A 731 26.59 15.50 12.41
N GLY A 732 27.41 15.03 11.47
CA GLY A 732 27.72 13.60 11.29
C GLY A 732 26.52 12.72 10.95
N LYS A 733 25.55 13.25 10.20
CA LYS A 733 24.35 12.48 9.87
C LYS A 733 24.70 11.37 8.89
N PHE A 734 24.62 10.14 9.40
CA PHE A 734 24.82 8.94 8.63
C PHE A 734 23.56 8.58 7.83
N GLY A 735 23.67 8.46 6.51
CA GLY A 735 22.54 8.03 5.69
C GLY A 735 22.89 7.70 4.24
N PRO A 736 22.03 6.90 3.56
CA PRO A 736 22.18 6.63 2.15
C PRO A 736 21.76 7.85 1.31
N LYS A 737 22.59 8.28 0.35
CA LYS A 737 22.18 9.17 -0.75
C LYS A 737 21.33 8.41 -1.78
N ARG A 738 20.66 9.15 -2.67
CA ARG A 738 19.83 8.60 -3.76
C ARG A 738 20.60 7.66 -4.69
N ASP A 739 21.92 7.81 -4.77
CA ASP A 739 22.81 6.94 -5.55
C ASP A 739 23.25 5.66 -4.80
N GLY A 740 22.77 5.45 -3.58
CA GLY A 740 23.07 4.28 -2.75
C GLY A 740 24.37 4.36 -1.97
N ARG A 741 25.15 5.45 -2.08
CA ARG A 741 26.31 5.67 -1.21
C ARG A 741 25.86 6.01 0.20
N ILE A 742 26.51 5.39 1.19
CA ILE A 742 26.30 5.73 2.59
C ILE A 742 27.41 6.67 3.00
N ILE A 743 27.05 7.83 3.50
CA ILE A 743 28.02 8.84 3.92
C ILE A 743 27.59 9.46 5.26
N SER A 744 28.56 10.06 5.92
CA SER A 744 28.37 10.95 7.04
C SER A 744 28.60 12.37 6.54
N GLU A 745 27.54 13.17 6.47
CA GLU A 745 27.61 14.59 6.12
C GLU A 745 26.85 15.39 7.17
N ASP A 746 27.31 16.60 7.46
CA ASP A 746 26.57 17.55 8.29
C ASP A 746 25.33 18.01 7.53
N LEU A 747 24.18 17.99 8.19
CA LEU A 747 22.91 18.41 7.59
C LEU A 747 22.37 19.62 8.34
N ALA A 748 22.11 20.71 7.63
CA ALA A 748 21.31 21.82 8.15
C ALA A 748 19.86 21.72 7.65
N LYS A 749 18.89 22.12 8.48
CA LYS A 749 17.48 22.25 8.10
C LYS A 749 16.91 23.55 8.61
N ASP A 750 16.36 24.36 7.71
CA ASP A 750 15.68 25.58 8.10
C ASP A 750 14.23 25.30 8.46
N TYR A 751 13.80 25.89 9.56
CA TYR A 751 12.44 25.85 10.07
C TYR A 751 11.82 27.25 10.01
N LYS A 752 10.56 27.28 9.59
CA LYS A 752 9.68 28.44 9.75
C LYS A 752 8.24 27.98 10.02
N PRO A 753 7.45 28.73 10.81
CA PRO A 753 6.02 28.51 10.92
C PRO A 753 5.35 28.61 9.55
N VAL A 754 4.43 27.69 9.23
CA VAL A 754 3.66 27.68 7.98
C VAL A 754 2.23 27.23 8.23
N GLN A 755 1.29 28.16 8.10
CA GLN A 755 -0.14 27.93 8.20
C GLN A 755 -0.90 28.32 6.91
N LYS A 756 -0.97 27.36 5.97
CA LYS A 756 -1.68 27.51 4.69
C LYS A 756 -3.13 27.01 4.70
N LYS A 757 -3.64 26.54 5.85
CA LYS A 757 -4.94 25.86 5.92
C LYS A 757 -6.12 26.75 6.34
N GLY A 758 -5.93 28.07 6.42
CA GLY A 758 -7.00 29.01 6.74
C GLY A 758 -6.53 30.45 6.90
N ILE A 759 -7.41 31.30 7.40
CA ILE A 759 -7.23 32.74 7.64
C ILE A 759 -7.14 32.98 9.15
N ILE A 760 -6.13 33.70 9.60
CA ILE A 760 -5.84 33.94 11.02
C ILE A 760 -6.48 35.25 11.46
N ASP A 761 -7.35 35.22 12.47
CA ASP A 761 -7.95 36.45 13.03
C ASP A 761 -7.09 37.09 14.14
N GLN A 762 -7.60 38.16 14.76
CA GLN A 762 -6.88 38.91 15.80
C GLN A 762 -6.73 38.12 17.12
N GLU A 763 -7.56 37.10 17.34
CA GLU A 763 -7.51 36.20 18.50
C GLU A 763 -6.77 34.90 18.16
N TRP A 764 -6.02 34.89 17.06
CA TRP A 764 -5.27 33.73 16.57
C TRP A 764 -6.14 32.54 16.17
N ASN A 765 -7.45 32.72 15.97
CA ASN A 765 -8.31 31.67 15.41
C ASN A 765 -7.99 31.47 13.92
N VAL A 766 -8.03 30.22 13.48
CA VAL A 766 -7.86 29.84 12.07
C VAL A 766 -9.24 29.58 11.47
N LEU A 767 -9.74 30.55 10.71
CA LEU A 767 -11.01 30.49 10.01
C LEU A 767 -10.86 29.81 8.65
N PRO A 768 -11.85 29.03 8.18
CA PRO A 768 -11.80 28.43 6.86
C PRO A 768 -11.94 29.49 5.76
N PHE A 769 -11.37 29.19 4.57
CA PHE A 769 -11.52 30.07 3.41
C PHE A 769 -12.99 30.25 3.04
N GLY A 770 -13.45 31.51 2.97
CA GLY A 770 -14.84 31.85 2.64
C GLY A 770 -15.83 31.82 3.80
N TYR A 771 -15.36 31.98 5.05
CA TYR A 771 -16.19 32.04 6.27
C TYR A 771 -17.14 33.27 6.36
N PHE A 772 -16.95 34.28 5.51
CA PHE A 772 -17.64 35.58 5.56
C PHE A 772 -18.97 35.63 4.82
#